data_AF-A0A364NEY0-F1
#
_entry.id   AF-A0A364NEY0-F1
#
_cell.length_a   1.000
_cell.length_b   1.000
_cell.length_c   1.000
_cell.angle_alpha   90.00
_cell.angle_beta   90.00
_cell.angle_gamma   90.00
#
_symmetry.space_group_name_H-M   'P 1'
#
loop_
_entity.id
_entity.type
_entity.pdbx_description
1 polymer ?
#
loop_
_entity_poly.entity_id
_entity_poly.type
_entity_poly.pdbx_seq_one_letter_code
_entity_poly.pdbx_strand_id
1 'polypeptide(L)'
;MLVGAWGSWAICALSLALVAVVVDYGRMLYLRSRMPPGPFPWPIVGNTFSLPEEKPWYLIEQLSKDYKSSLITFWIGRRPTIWINDAWAADEILVKRTGIYNSRPRMLMFAELMGGQYNLIHKYTYTREQRERFRDLRKITHHGVGIQQVQRYRNFQDHENKVVVHDLLKTPDKFAAHFDRYATSVVSIIGFGRRIANVEDPLITEVLAQMQNAAHRAVIAKDFPRLMETFPWLAKFPKWMAPWKRGIKKSPKPKFGREDFFYSLAEEARQSPEDNYAKFIFAKAPEYNLHPLEISNLASNLLGAGADTSSSTLVTAVLAMRAFPETLKPAWDELDRIVGCERSPTLDDDLPYVRAFAKEVFRWRSVAIIGGTAHAPTQDDYWNGYYIPKGTWMQGNVWAIHHNEREFPEPDRFNPRRFLDTEDKRPFPGERGYMTFGWGRRSCAGQALAEQGTHLSVARLLWAYKVLPAIHEVTGMETPVDIFDYTSGSNWRPKPFKVNFVPRSEEIRQTIVREGEQALRDLAKYERETKIDTAAVGGLQAMPGFLMVFGYDDPTSPLGYGIDSTVQQLMTSLLNLGSCLSAIAAGVFGAYFDREKALWLACLVCLVAVSIQICSTSKAGLYIGRLLLGFANGFLVVFSTVYCSEAAPTHLREIMVGLFSFFVNLGSIIGSVIDNYTRYLSKLSY
;
A
#
# COMPACT_ATOMS: atom_id res chain seq x y z
N MET A 1 56.16 -15.51 -27.13
CA MET A 1 56.39 -14.50 -26.08
C MET A 1 55.15 -13.73 -25.64
N LEU A 2 54.09 -13.58 -26.46
CA LEU A 2 52.90 -12.81 -26.05
C LEU A 2 52.07 -13.49 -24.95
N VAL A 3 51.90 -14.83 -24.95
CA VAL A 3 51.04 -15.56 -24.00
C VAL A 3 51.51 -15.45 -22.52
N GLY A 4 52.82 -15.32 -22.26
CA GLY A 4 53.37 -15.19 -20.90
C GLY A 4 53.15 -13.80 -20.25
N ALA A 5 53.01 -12.76 -21.06
CA ALA A 5 52.74 -11.41 -20.58
C ALA A 5 51.31 -11.29 -20.05
N TRP A 6 50.31 -11.83 -20.77
CA TRP A 6 48.90 -11.81 -20.36
C TRP A 6 48.67 -12.55 -19.02
N GLY A 7 49.35 -13.67 -18.79
CA GLY A 7 49.30 -14.39 -17.51
C GLY A 7 49.84 -13.56 -16.35
N SER A 8 50.94 -12.83 -16.56
CA SER A 8 51.54 -11.97 -15.54
C SER A 8 50.64 -10.78 -15.20
N TRP A 9 50.02 -10.13 -16.20
CA TRP A 9 49.05 -9.05 -15.99
C TRP A 9 47.79 -9.52 -15.25
N ALA A 10 47.28 -10.71 -15.59
CA ALA A 10 46.13 -11.30 -14.91
C ALA A 10 46.43 -11.61 -13.43
N ILE A 11 47.61 -12.17 -13.13
CA ILE A 11 48.06 -12.43 -11.76
C ILE A 11 48.22 -11.13 -10.97
N CYS A 12 48.82 -10.09 -11.56
CA CYS A 12 48.93 -8.78 -10.93
C CYS A 12 47.55 -8.15 -10.66
N ALA A 13 46.62 -8.24 -11.60
CA ALA A 13 45.26 -7.71 -11.44
C ALA A 13 44.48 -8.46 -10.34
N LEU A 14 44.55 -9.78 -10.30
CA LEU A 14 43.92 -10.60 -9.25
C LEU A 14 44.54 -10.33 -7.87
N SER A 15 45.87 -10.15 -7.81
CA SER A 15 46.57 -9.82 -6.57
C SER A 15 46.17 -8.43 -6.06
N LEU A 16 46.10 -7.43 -6.94
CA LEU A 16 45.61 -6.09 -6.59
C LEU A 16 44.14 -6.12 -6.13
N ALA A 17 43.28 -6.89 -6.80
CA ALA A 17 41.90 -7.07 -6.39
C ALA A 17 41.79 -7.73 -5.02
N LEU A 18 42.60 -8.77 -4.75
CA LEU A 18 42.64 -9.43 -3.45
C LEU A 18 43.11 -8.48 -2.34
N VAL A 19 44.19 -7.72 -2.58
CA VAL A 19 44.69 -6.72 -1.63
C VAL A 19 43.62 -5.66 -1.36
N ALA A 20 42.92 -5.17 -2.39
CA ALA A 20 41.83 -4.22 -2.22
C ALA A 20 40.69 -4.81 -1.35
N VAL A 21 40.31 -6.07 -1.57
CA VAL A 21 39.30 -6.76 -0.75
C VAL A 21 39.75 -6.93 0.70
N VAL A 22 41.02 -7.30 0.93
CA VAL A 22 41.59 -7.47 2.28
C VAL A 22 41.66 -6.15 3.03
N VAL A 23 42.14 -5.08 2.39
CA VAL A 23 42.21 -3.73 2.99
C VAL A 23 40.81 -3.21 3.32
N ASP A 24 39.86 -3.36 2.38
CA ASP A 24 38.47 -2.97 2.57
C ASP A 24 37.80 -3.77 3.70
N TYR A 25 38.07 -5.07 3.78
CA TYR A 25 37.58 -5.91 4.87
C TYR A 25 38.22 -5.56 6.22
N GLY A 26 39.52 -5.26 6.26
CA GLY A 26 40.21 -4.77 7.45
C GLY A 26 39.60 -3.46 7.97
N ARG A 27 39.27 -2.53 7.06
CA ARG A 27 38.57 -1.28 7.40
C ARG A 27 37.17 -1.55 7.97
N MET A 28 36.44 -2.49 7.38
CA MET A 28 35.12 -2.92 7.85
C MET A 28 35.19 -3.51 9.27
N LEU A 29 36.15 -4.38 9.54
CA LEU A 29 36.36 -4.99 10.86
C LEU A 29 36.82 -3.96 11.90
N TYR A 30 37.69 -3.03 11.52
CA TYR A 30 38.07 -1.91 12.39
C TYR A 30 36.86 -1.06 12.77
N LEU A 31 36.01 -0.70 11.79
CA LEU A 31 34.79 0.05 12.08
C LEU A 31 33.85 -0.77 12.98
N ARG A 32 33.64 -2.06 12.69
CA ARG A 32 32.84 -2.98 13.53
C ARG A 32 33.29 -2.98 14.99
N SER A 33 34.60 -2.96 15.25
CA SER A 33 35.15 -2.99 16.63
C SER A 33 34.74 -1.77 17.48
N ARG A 34 34.31 -0.69 16.85
CA ARG A 34 33.87 0.55 17.50
C ARG A 34 32.35 0.74 17.50
N MET A 35 31.62 -0.08 16.75
CA MET A 35 30.16 -0.01 16.62
C MET A 35 29.48 -0.92 17.64
N PRO A 36 28.15 -0.80 17.84
CA PRO A 36 27.42 -1.76 18.66
C PRO A 36 27.64 -3.20 18.19
N PRO A 37 27.54 -4.19 19.09
CA PRO A 37 27.83 -5.58 18.76
C PRO A 37 26.85 -6.14 17.74
N GLY A 38 27.20 -7.28 17.14
CA GLY A 38 26.35 -7.99 16.20
C GLY A 38 27.10 -9.10 15.48
N PRO A 39 26.41 -9.90 14.67
CA PRO A 39 27.00 -11.02 13.95
C PRO A 39 28.25 -10.64 13.17
N PHE A 40 29.19 -11.56 13.06
CA PHE A 40 30.43 -11.29 12.33
C PHE A 40 30.14 -11.17 10.82
N PRO A 41 30.57 -10.09 10.14
CA PRO A 41 30.25 -9.89 8.74
C PRO A 41 31.21 -10.65 7.81
N TRP A 42 30.67 -11.23 6.74
CA TRP A 42 31.48 -11.81 5.67
C TRP A 42 32.10 -10.72 4.78
N PRO A 43 33.26 -10.98 4.17
CA PRO A 43 33.81 -10.09 3.15
C PRO A 43 32.79 -9.84 2.03
N ILE A 44 32.75 -8.61 1.53
CA ILE A 44 31.91 -8.13 0.40
C ILE A 44 30.42 -8.03 0.74
N VAL A 45 29.82 -9.12 1.21
CA VAL A 45 28.37 -9.24 1.41
C VAL A 45 27.91 -8.91 2.83
N GLY A 46 28.82 -8.85 3.81
CA GLY A 46 28.47 -8.61 5.20
C GLY A 46 27.59 -9.71 5.78
N ASN A 47 26.47 -9.32 6.40
CA ASN A 47 25.43 -10.19 6.95
C ASN A 47 24.17 -10.24 6.07
N THR A 48 24.23 -9.71 4.85
CA THR A 48 23.10 -9.65 3.93
C THR A 48 22.33 -10.98 3.87
N PHE A 49 23.03 -12.09 3.66
CA PHE A 49 22.42 -13.42 3.51
C PHE A 49 22.08 -14.12 4.83
N SER A 50 22.43 -13.51 5.97
CA SER A 50 22.15 -14.05 7.30
C SER A 50 20.79 -13.60 7.84
N LEU A 51 20.14 -12.62 7.22
CA LEU A 51 18.82 -12.15 7.62
C LEU A 51 17.73 -13.04 7.01
N PRO A 52 16.79 -13.56 7.82
CA PRO A 52 15.66 -14.33 7.29
C PRO A 52 14.72 -13.41 6.52
N GLU A 53 14.17 -13.91 5.42
CA GLU A 53 13.29 -13.14 4.55
C GLU A 53 11.96 -12.77 5.22
N GLU A 54 11.49 -13.62 6.13
CA GLU A 54 10.25 -13.43 6.87
C GLU A 54 10.57 -12.99 8.30
N LYS A 55 9.93 -11.89 8.75
CA LYS A 55 9.95 -11.38 10.12
C LYS A 55 11.38 -11.30 10.75
N PRO A 56 12.35 -10.63 10.11
CA PRO A 56 13.74 -10.57 10.61
C PRO A 56 13.90 -9.91 11.98
N TRP A 57 12.93 -9.11 12.42
CA TRP A 57 12.93 -8.49 13.74
C TRP A 57 12.95 -9.48 14.91
N TYR A 58 12.46 -10.73 14.72
CA TYR A 58 12.56 -11.80 15.73
C TYR A 58 14.00 -12.25 15.95
N LEU A 59 14.75 -12.48 14.87
CA LEU A 59 16.17 -12.81 14.97
C LEU A 59 16.94 -11.68 15.66
N ILE A 60 16.60 -10.43 15.33
CA ILE A 60 17.28 -9.25 15.87
C ILE A 60 16.99 -9.08 17.37
N GLU A 61 15.77 -9.36 17.81
CA GLU A 61 15.43 -9.43 19.23
C GLU A 61 16.25 -10.52 19.93
N GLN A 62 16.31 -11.73 19.36
CA GLN A 62 17.08 -12.83 19.93
C GLN A 62 18.55 -12.45 20.09
N LEU A 63 19.16 -11.88 19.06
CA LEU A 63 20.55 -11.41 19.11
C LEU A 63 20.75 -10.29 20.13
N SER A 64 19.77 -9.39 20.30
CA SER A 64 19.80 -8.37 21.36
C SER A 64 19.94 -8.99 22.75
N LYS A 65 19.21 -10.09 23.01
CA LYS A 65 19.30 -10.88 24.25
C LYS A 65 20.65 -11.60 24.35
N ASP A 66 21.09 -12.26 23.30
CA ASP A 66 22.35 -13.04 23.28
C ASP A 66 23.59 -12.16 23.50
N TYR A 67 23.66 -11.01 22.82
CA TYR A 67 24.74 -10.03 22.98
C TYR A 67 24.57 -9.13 24.21
N LYS A 68 23.43 -9.22 24.92
CA LYS A 68 23.07 -8.34 26.05
C LYS A 68 23.23 -6.86 25.71
N SER A 69 22.75 -6.47 24.53
CA SER A 69 22.91 -5.13 23.99
C SER A 69 21.61 -4.59 23.41
N SER A 70 21.27 -3.35 23.78
CA SER A 70 20.12 -2.61 23.26
C SER A 70 20.23 -2.31 21.76
N LEU A 71 21.45 -2.26 21.23
CA LEU A 71 21.74 -1.97 19.82
C LEU A 71 22.44 -3.18 19.18
N ILE A 72 21.97 -3.60 18.01
CA ILE A 72 22.59 -4.67 17.21
C ILE A 72 22.98 -4.16 15.83
N THR A 73 24.23 -4.38 15.43
CA THR A 73 24.75 -3.99 14.11
C THR A 73 24.74 -5.16 13.14
N PHE A 74 24.09 -4.96 12.00
CA PHE A 74 24.17 -5.80 10.81
C PHE A 74 24.88 -5.08 9.68
N TRP A 75 25.58 -5.82 8.83
CA TRP A 75 26.21 -5.26 7.64
C TRP A 75 25.45 -5.67 6.37
N ILE A 76 24.86 -4.72 5.67
CA ILE A 76 24.24 -4.95 4.36
C ILE A 76 25.29 -4.58 3.30
N GLY A 77 25.95 -5.60 2.75
CA GLY A 77 27.18 -5.42 2.00
C GLY A 77 28.24 -4.73 2.84
N ARG A 78 28.56 -3.49 2.47
CA ARG A 78 29.56 -2.65 3.17
C ARG A 78 28.95 -1.60 4.11
N ARG A 79 27.62 -1.51 4.20
CA ARG A 79 26.96 -0.47 5.00
C ARG A 79 26.46 -1.05 6.33
N PRO A 80 26.82 -0.43 7.46
CA PRO A 80 26.28 -0.84 8.75
C PRO A 80 24.82 -0.37 8.88
N THR A 81 24.01 -1.25 9.47
CA THR A 81 22.62 -1.03 9.85
C THR A 81 22.48 -1.39 11.32
N ILE A 82 22.16 -0.41 12.15
CA ILE A 82 21.98 -0.57 13.59
C ILE A 82 20.48 -0.70 13.86
N TRP A 83 20.10 -1.75 14.57
CA TRP A 83 18.75 -1.97 15.07
C TRP A 83 18.67 -1.59 16.56
N ILE A 84 17.63 -0.84 16.91
CA ILE A 84 17.36 -0.38 18.27
C ILE A 84 16.25 -1.24 18.88
N ASN A 85 16.56 -2.03 19.90
CA ASN A 85 15.66 -3.01 20.51
C ASN A 85 15.12 -2.60 21.88
N ASP A 86 15.55 -1.45 22.39
CA ASP A 86 15.25 -0.98 23.75
C ASP A 86 14.55 0.38 23.73
N ALA A 87 13.52 0.55 24.57
CA ALA A 87 12.72 1.76 24.63
C ALA A 87 13.56 2.99 25.05
N TRP A 88 14.41 2.84 26.05
CA TRP A 88 15.23 3.93 26.60
C TRP A 88 16.34 4.34 25.63
N ALA A 89 16.97 3.36 24.98
CA ALA A 89 17.93 3.64 23.91
C ALA A 89 17.26 4.37 22.73
N ALA A 90 16.04 3.97 22.34
CA ALA A 90 15.29 4.63 21.29
C ALA A 90 14.93 6.08 21.65
N ASP A 91 14.50 6.33 22.89
CA ASP A 91 14.24 7.68 23.40
C ASP A 91 15.51 8.54 23.39
N GLU A 92 16.63 8.05 23.91
CA GLU A 92 17.87 8.81 23.95
C GLU A 92 18.40 9.17 22.56
N ILE A 93 18.38 8.22 21.63
CA ILE A 93 18.97 8.39 20.30
C ILE A 93 18.00 9.14 19.37
N LEU A 94 16.74 8.72 19.29
CA LEU A 94 15.81 9.22 18.27
C LEU A 94 14.94 10.38 18.76
N VAL A 95 14.75 10.55 20.07
CA VAL A 95 13.97 11.66 20.65
C VAL A 95 14.92 12.75 21.18
N LYS A 96 15.74 12.45 22.19
CA LYS A 96 16.62 13.44 22.82
C LYS A 96 17.69 13.96 21.85
N ARG A 97 18.23 13.11 20.97
CA ARG A 97 19.20 13.48 19.92
C ARG A 97 18.57 13.67 18.54
N THR A 98 17.28 14.00 18.45
CA THR A 98 16.55 14.22 17.18
C THR A 98 17.18 15.28 16.25
N GLY A 99 18.00 16.20 16.78
CA GLY A 99 18.78 17.13 15.97
C GLY A 99 19.79 16.45 15.04
N ILE A 100 20.34 15.31 15.48
CA ILE A 100 21.32 14.48 14.75
C ILE A 100 20.58 13.41 13.94
N TYR A 101 19.66 12.66 14.56
CA TYR A 101 18.99 11.48 13.97
C TYR A 101 17.69 11.81 13.22
N ASN A 102 17.64 12.91 12.47
CA ASN A 102 16.45 13.31 11.69
C ASN A 102 16.54 13.03 10.19
N SER A 103 17.62 12.43 9.70
CA SER A 103 17.75 12.08 8.29
C SER A 103 17.24 10.68 7.96
N ARG A 104 17.29 10.34 6.68
CA ARG A 104 17.01 9.00 6.17
C ARG A 104 18.30 8.42 5.59
N PRO A 105 18.59 7.12 5.79
CA PRO A 105 19.73 6.48 5.18
C PRO A 105 19.51 6.38 3.67
N ARG A 106 20.58 6.13 2.94
CA ARG A 106 20.48 5.89 1.50
C ARG A 106 19.82 4.53 1.25
N MET A 107 18.52 4.54 0.98
CA MET A 107 17.72 3.37 0.61
C MET A 107 17.48 3.40 -0.90
N LEU A 108 18.27 2.67 -1.67
CA LEU A 108 18.21 2.68 -3.13
C LEU A 108 16.81 2.28 -3.64
N MET A 109 16.25 1.21 -3.08
CA MET A 109 14.95 0.72 -3.52
C MET A 109 13.83 1.64 -3.06
N PHE A 110 13.78 1.94 -1.76
CA PHE A 110 12.64 2.62 -1.15
C PHE A 110 12.67 4.15 -1.31
N ALA A 111 13.85 4.78 -1.18
CA ALA A 111 14.01 6.24 -1.21
C ALA A 111 14.40 6.83 -2.58
N GLU A 112 15.07 6.06 -3.46
CA GLU A 112 15.54 6.57 -4.77
C GLU A 112 14.66 6.07 -5.93
N LEU A 113 14.34 4.78 -5.97
CA LEU A 113 13.65 4.18 -7.12
C LEU A 113 12.12 4.29 -7.08
N MET A 114 11.49 4.17 -5.90
CA MET A 114 10.02 4.22 -5.76
C MET A 114 9.46 5.65 -5.85
N GLY A 115 9.72 6.53 -4.87
CA GLY A 115 9.15 7.89 -4.80
C GLY A 115 10.13 9.04 -5.04
N GLY A 116 11.43 8.74 -5.07
CA GLY A 116 12.49 9.75 -5.12
C GLY A 116 12.47 10.71 -3.92
N GLN A 117 13.21 11.81 -4.04
CA GLN A 117 13.35 12.82 -2.97
C GLN A 117 12.25 13.89 -2.98
N TYR A 118 11.15 13.65 -3.69
CA TYR A 118 9.91 14.45 -3.63
C TYR A 118 8.98 13.98 -2.52
N ASN A 119 9.07 12.71 -2.10
CA ASN A 119 8.25 12.16 -1.03
C ASN A 119 8.80 12.53 0.36
N LEU A 120 7.95 13.12 1.23
CA LEU A 120 8.27 13.51 2.60
C LEU A 120 8.82 12.36 3.46
N ILE A 121 8.30 11.14 3.29
CA ILE A 121 8.60 9.98 4.14
C ILE A 121 10.08 9.58 4.02
N HIS A 122 10.64 9.69 2.81
CA HIS A 122 12.02 9.29 2.46
C HIS A 122 12.97 10.46 2.21
N LYS A 123 12.52 11.71 2.42
CA LYS A 123 13.31 12.91 2.15
C LYS A 123 14.55 12.99 3.05
N TYR A 124 15.72 13.21 2.45
CA TYR A 124 16.98 13.46 3.15
C TYR A 124 16.99 14.84 3.81
N THR A 125 17.86 15.01 4.81
CA THR A 125 18.00 16.25 5.64
C THR A 125 19.47 16.52 6.02
N TYR A 126 20.43 16.07 5.22
CA TYR A 126 21.85 16.25 5.49
C TYR A 126 22.29 17.72 5.33
N THR A 127 21.76 18.41 4.32
CA THR A 127 22.04 19.83 4.07
C THR A 127 20.99 20.74 4.70
N ARG A 128 21.31 22.03 4.83
CA ARG A 128 20.38 23.04 5.35
C ARG A 128 19.12 23.17 4.48
N GLU A 129 19.31 23.28 3.17
CA GLU A 129 18.21 23.36 2.18
C GLU A 129 17.27 22.15 2.29
N GLN A 130 17.84 20.94 2.38
CA GLN A 130 17.06 19.71 2.56
C GLN A 130 16.22 19.74 3.85
N ARG A 131 16.78 20.25 4.95
CA ARG A 131 16.06 20.43 6.23
C ARG A 131 14.92 21.42 6.12
N GLU A 132 15.16 22.56 5.47
CA GLU A 132 14.16 23.59 5.24
C GLU A 132 13.02 23.05 4.37
N ARG A 133 13.34 22.37 3.26
CA ARG A 133 12.33 21.73 2.40
C ARG A 133 11.51 20.66 3.12
N PHE A 134 12.15 19.81 3.94
CA PHE A 134 11.44 18.83 4.77
C PHE A 134 10.49 19.53 5.75
N ARG A 135 10.95 20.59 6.42
CA ARG A 135 10.13 21.36 7.36
C ARG A 135 8.91 21.96 6.68
N ASP A 136 9.06 22.49 5.47
CA ASP A 136 7.96 23.12 4.73
C ASP A 136 6.90 22.10 4.31
N LEU A 137 7.33 20.98 3.72
CA LEU A 137 6.41 19.88 3.38
C LEU A 137 5.73 19.30 4.63
N ARG A 138 6.46 19.19 5.75
CA ARG A 138 5.92 18.71 7.03
C ARG A 138 4.89 19.69 7.62
N LYS A 139 5.11 21.00 7.50
CA LYS A 139 4.12 22.03 7.89
C LYS A 139 2.84 21.88 7.07
N ILE A 140 2.95 21.69 5.76
CA ILE A 140 1.80 21.47 4.87
C ILE A 140 1.05 20.20 5.31
N THR A 141 1.76 19.08 5.54
CA THR A 141 1.14 17.85 6.04
C THR A 141 0.41 18.04 7.37
N HIS A 142 0.97 18.81 8.31
CA HIS A 142 0.30 19.10 9.58
C HIS A 142 -1.00 19.90 9.42
N HIS A 143 -1.21 20.58 8.30
CA HIS A 143 -2.51 21.20 8.02
C HIS A 143 -3.60 20.18 7.65
N GLY A 144 -3.22 19.00 7.16
CA GLY A 144 -4.17 17.92 6.89
C GLY A 144 -4.43 17.03 8.11
N VAL A 145 -3.45 16.85 9.01
CA VAL A 145 -3.54 15.82 10.09
C VAL A 145 -3.03 16.26 11.46
N GLY A 146 -2.70 17.54 11.63
CA GLY A 146 -2.30 18.08 12.93
C GLY A 146 -3.45 18.11 13.93
N ILE A 147 -3.13 18.09 15.23
CA ILE A 147 -4.11 18.03 16.35
C ILE A 147 -5.27 19.01 16.20
N GLN A 148 -5.01 20.26 15.83
CA GLN A 148 -6.03 21.30 15.69
C GLN A 148 -7.04 20.99 14.57
N GLN A 149 -6.59 20.31 13.52
CA GLN A 149 -7.42 19.96 12.37
C GLN A 149 -8.21 18.68 12.66
N VAL A 150 -7.59 17.72 13.34
CA VAL A 150 -8.23 16.48 13.80
C VAL A 150 -9.46 16.74 14.68
N GLN A 151 -9.45 17.81 15.48
CA GLN A 151 -10.63 18.23 16.25
C GLN A 151 -11.83 18.61 15.37
N ARG A 152 -11.60 19.18 14.18
CA ARG A 152 -12.66 19.52 13.22
C ARG A 152 -13.23 18.29 12.51
N TYR A 153 -12.49 17.18 12.54
CA TYR A 153 -12.85 15.93 11.85
C TYR A 153 -13.72 15.00 12.70
N ARG A 154 -13.96 15.37 13.97
CA ARG A 154 -14.75 14.57 14.92
C ARG A 154 -16.09 14.14 14.35
N ASN A 155 -16.83 15.04 13.71
CA ASN A 155 -18.18 14.75 13.23
C ASN A 155 -18.21 13.64 12.16
N PHE A 156 -17.40 13.72 11.11
CA PHE A 156 -17.44 12.67 10.09
C PHE A 156 -16.70 11.41 10.54
N GLN A 157 -15.67 11.50 11.40
CA GLN A 157 -15.08 10.29 12.01
C GLN A 157 -16.08 9.57 12.92
N ASP A 158 -16.93 10.33 13.60
CA ASP A 158 -18.04 9.83 14.40
C ASP A 158 -19.05 9.10 13.52
N HIS A 159 -19.53 9.74 12.45
CA HIS A 159 -20.49 9.13 11.55
C HIS A 159 -19.92 7.89 10.85
N GLU A 160 -18.68 7.95 10.36
CA GLU A 160 -18.02 6.83 9.70
C GLU A 160 -17.86 5.61 10.64
N ASN A 161 -17.64 5.85 11.92
CA ASN A 161 -17.60 4.79 12.93
C ASN A 161 -18.98 4.17 13.20
N LYS A 162 -20.04 5.00 13.26
CA LYS A 162 -21.44 4.51 13.38
C LYS A 162 -21.80 3.61 12.20
N VAL A 163 -21.38 3.99 10.99
CA VAL A 163 -21.56 3.17 9.79
C VAL A 163 -20.86 1.82 9.91
N VAL A 164 -19.61 1.77 10.42
CA VAL A 164 -18.91 0.49 10.63
C VAL A 164 -19.70 -0.46 11.53
N VAL A 165 -20.13 -0.01 12.71
CA VAL A 165 -20.89 -0.88 13.62
C VAL A 165 -22.24 -1.25 13.04
N HIS A 166 -22.85 -0.39 12.23
CA HIS A 166 -24.09 -0.69 11.52
C HIS A 166 -23.90 -1.74 10.40
N ASP A 167 -22.86 -1.63 9.60
CA ASP A 167 -22.58 -2.55 8.48
C ASP A 167 -22.23 -3.97 8.97
N LEU A 168 -21.63 -4.06 10.16
CA LEU A 168 -21.39 -5.34 10.84
C LEU A 168 -22.68 -6.09 11.21
N LEU A 169 -23.84 -5.42 11.36
CA LEU A 169 -25.11 -6.13 11.54
C LEU A 169 -25.52 -6.91 10.29
N LYS A 170 -25.13 -6.43 9.10
CA LYS A 170 -25.55 -6.99 7.82
C LYS A 170 -24.55 -8.02 7.30
N THR A 171 -23.25 -7.71 7.41
CA THR A 171 -22.17 -8.54 6.85
C THR A 171 -20.99 -8.65 7.83
N PRO A 172 -21.18 -9.31 8.99
CA PRO A 172 -20.15 -9.43 10.03
C PRO A 172 -18.88 -10.14 9.54
N ASP A 173 -19.00 -11.08 8.61
CA ASP A 173 -17.86 -11.82 8.04
C ASP A 173 -16.89 -10.92 7.25
N LYS A 174 -17.36 -9.74 6.83
CA LYS A 174 -16.58 -8.75 6.08
C LYS A 174 -15.98 -7.65 6.96
N PHE A 175 -15.85 -7.87 8.27
CA PHE A 175 -15.36 -6.84 9.22
C PHE A 175 -14.05 -6.16 8.79
N ALA A 176 -13.08 -6.91 8.26
CA ALA A 176 -11.82 -6.34 7.79
C ALA A 176 -12.03 -5.38 6.60
N ALA A 177 -12.94 -5.72 5.68
CA ALA A 177 -13.29 -4.87 4.55
C ALA A 177 -14.04 -3.61 5.01
N HIS A 178 -14.88 -3.71 6.04
CA HIS A 178 -15.55 -2.54 6.64
C HIS A 178 -14.55 -1.59 7.30
N PHE A 179 -13.50 -2.12 7.94
CA PHE A 179 -12.41 -1.32 8.51
C PHE A 179 -11.52 -0.69 7.43
N ASP A 180 -11.23 -1.42 6.36
CA ASP A 180 -10.51 -0.92 5.18
C ASP A 180 -11.28 0.24 4.53
N ARG A 181 -12.59 0.08 4.34
CA ARG A 181 -13.50 1.15 3.86
C ARG A 181 -13.56 2.34 4.82
N TYR A 182 -13.69 2.10 6.12
CA TYR A 182 -13.68 3.16 7.14
C TYR A 182 -12.42 4.01 7.08
N ALA A 183 -11.27 3.36 7.18
CA ALA A 183 -9.99 4.04 7.22
C ALA A 183 -9.75 4.83 5.93
N THR A 184 -10.06 4.22 4.78
CA THR A 184 -9.94 4.87 3.46
C THR A 184 -10.93 6.04 3.32
N SER A 185 -12.17 5.89 3.78
CA SER A 185 -13.18 6.95 3.72
C SER A 185 -12.78 8.18 4.53
N VAL A 186 -12.32 7.98 5.77
CA VAL A 186 -11.89 9.09 6.65
C VAL A 186 -10.79 9.93 5.99
N VAL A 187 -9.73 9.28 5.47
CA VAL A 187 -8.64 10.03 4.80
C VAL A 187 -9.02 10.54 3.42
N SER A 188 -9.98 9.91 2.73
CA SER A 188 -10.51 10.39 1.46
C SER A 188 -11.38 11.65 1.66
N ILE A 189 -12.17 11.72 2.73
CA ILE A 189 -12.92 12.93 3.09
C ILE A 189 -11.96 14.07 3.40
N ILE A 190 -10.93 13.82 4.23
CA ILE A 190 -9.91 14.83 4.56
C ILE A 190 -9.13 15.27 3.30
N GLY A 191 -8.68 14.30 2.52
CA GLY A 191 -7.81 14.51 1.36
C GLY A 191 -8.51 15.17 0.19
N PHE A 192 -9.69 14.65 -0.14
CA PHE A 192 -10.35 14.88 -1.42
C PHE A 192 -11.80 15.36 -1.30
N GLY A 193 -12.33 15.48 -0.07
CA GLY A 193 -13.72 15.87 0.15
C GLY A 193 -14.73 14.86 -0.38
N ARG A 194 -14.33 13.58 -0.50
CA ARG A 194 -15.11 12.47 -1.05
C ARG A 194 -15.15 11.31 -0.05
N ARG A 195 -16.34 10.79 0.21
CA ARG A 195 -16.58 9.58 1.00
C ARG A 195 -16.40 8.31 0.17
N ILE A 196 -15.89 7.25 0.82
CA ILE A 196 -15.87 5.90 0.25
C ILE A 196 -17.00 5.08 0.86
N ALA A 197 -18.07 4.89 0.07
CA ALA A 197 -19.31 4.27 0.52
C ALA A 197 -19.28 2.73 0.44
N ASN A 198 -18.67 2.18 -0.61
CA ASN A 198 -18.63 0.73 -0.86
C ASN A 198 -17.23 0.17 -0.54
N VAL A 199 -17.18 -1.05 0.03
CA VAL A 199 -15.95 -1.82 0.27
C VAL A 199 -15.25 -2.23 -1.03
N GLU A 200 -15.97 -2.25 -2.15
CA GLU A 200 -15.45 -2.59 -3.49
C GLU A 200 -14.98 -1.35 -4.28
N ASP A 201 -14.95 -0.15 -3.67
CA ASP A 201 -14.46 1.05 -4.34
C ASP A 201 -13.02 0.80 -4.87
N PRO A 202 -12.75 1.03 -6.17
CA PRO A 202 -11.44 0.79 -6.77
C PRO A 202 -10.30 1.51 -6.04
N LEU A 203 -10.57 2.65 -5.39
CA LEU A 203 -9.59 3.37 -4.61
C LEU A 203 -9.08 2.55 -3.42
N ILE A 204 -9.95 1.76 -2.78
CA ILE A 204 -9.54 0.86 -1.69
C ILE A 204 -8.57 -0.18 -2.24
N THR A 205 -8.95 -0.86 -3.32
CA THR A 205 -8.16 -1.95 -3.89
C THR A 205 -6.79 -1.46 -4.35
N GLU A 206 -6.73 -0.34 -5.08
CA GLU A 206 -5.47 0.21 -5.59
C GLU A 206 -4.57 0.72 -4.46
N VAL A 207 -5.12 1.48 -3.51
CA VAL A 207 -4.34 2.07 -2.41
C VAL A 207 -3.80 0.98 -1.48
N LEU A 208 -4.63 0.03 -1.06
CA LEU A 208 -4.20 -1.04 -0.15
C LEU A 208 -3.19 -1.97 -0.83
N ALA A 209 -3.43 -2.36 -2.08
CA ALA A 209 -2.48 -3.18 -2.83
C ALA A 209 -1.13 -2.47 -2.99
N GLN A 210 -1.12 -1.17 -3.30
CA GLN A 210 0.11 -0.39 -3.37
C GLN A 210 0.84 -0.33 -2.02
N MET A 211 0.13 -0.10 -0.92
CA MET A 211 0.71 0.00 0.43
C MET A 211 1.26 -1.32 0.93
N GLN A 212 0.52 -2.43 0.77
CA GLN A 212 0.99 -3.75 1.19
C GLN A 212 2.21 -4.20 0.38
N ASN A 213 2.23 -3.93 -0.93
CA ASN A 213 3.40 -4.18 -1.76
C ASN A 213 4.61 -3.32 -1.35
N ALA A 214 4.39 -2.05 -1.02
CA ALA A 214 5.44 -1.16 -0.53
C ALA A 214 5.98 -1.64 0.84
N ALA A 215 5.11 -2.00 1.77
CA ALA A 215 5.46 -2.49 3.09
C ALA A 215 6.24 -3.80 3.04
N HIS A 216 5.85 -4.72 2.14
CA HIS A 216 6.56 -5.97 1.89
C HIS A 216 7.98 -5.70 1.37
N ARG A 217 8.14 -4.76 0.43
CA ARG A 217 9.45 -4.43 -0.17
C ARG A 217 10.34 -3.55 0.70
N ALA A 218 9.80 -2.88 1.72
CA ALA A 218 10.57 -2.07 2.65
C ALA A 218 11.40 -2.92 3.64
N VAL A 219 11.10 -4.22 3.76
CA VAL A 219 11.91 -5.15 4.56
C VAL A 219 13.19 -5.50 3.80
N ILE A 220 14.33 -5.04 4.33
CA ILE A 220 15.66 -5.20 3.70
C ILE A 220 15.99 -6.66 3.39
N ALA A 221 15.52 -7.60 4.23
CA ALA A 221 15.84 -9.00 4.13
C ALA A 221 15.20 -9.72 2.93
N LYS A 222 14.21 -9.12 2.25
CA LYS A 222 13.58 -9.71 1.06
C LYS A 222 14.56 -9.77 -0.11
N ASP A 223 14.51 -10.86 -0.87
CA ASP A 223 15.48 -11.20 -1.93
C ASP A 223 15.83 -10.04 -2.88
N PHE A 224 14.80 -9.34 -3.36
CA PHE A 224 14.98 -8.29 -4.34
C PHE A 224 15.63 -7.01 -3.76
N PRO A 225 15.11 -6.39 -2.67
CA PRO A 225 15.80 -5.30 -1.99
C PRO A 225 17.20 -5.66 -1.51
N ARG A 226 17.37 -6.85 -0.95
CA ARG A 226 18.61 -7.34 -0.34
C ARG A 226 19.81 -7.26 -1.28
N LEU A 227 19.66 -7.74 -2.52
CA LEU A 227 20.73 -7.72 -3.54
C LEU A 227 21.06 -6.31 -4.01
N MET A 228 20.04 -5.47 -4.22
CA MET A 228 20.20 -4.13 -4.76
C MET A 228 20.80 -3.15 -3.75
N GLU A 229 20.44 -3.26 -2.48
CA GLU A 229 21.04 -2.46 -1.40
C GLU A 229 22.51 -2.88 -1.14
N THR A 230 22.80 -4.18 -1.26
CA THR A 230 24.17 -4.73 -1.14
C THR A 230 25.06 -4.31 -2.31
N PHE A 231 24.53 -4.37 -3.54
CA PHE A 231 25.25 -4.04 -4.77
C PHE A 231 24.51 -2.97 -5.60
N PRO A 232 24.60 -1.68 -5.23
CA PRO A 232 23.86 -0.60 -5.88
C PRO A 232 24.11 -0.46 -7.40
N TRP A 233 25.25 -0.93 -7.89
CA TRP A 233 25.59 -0.90 -9.30
C TRP A 233 24.70 -1.81 -10.16
N LEU A 234 24.07 -2.84 -9.56
CA LEU A 234 23.05 -3.67 -10.22
C LEU A 234 21.84 -2.86 -10.70
N ALA A 235 21.59 -1.69 -10.07
CA ALA A 235 20.55 -0.76 -10.51
C ALA A 235 20.83 -0.09 -11.85
N LYS A 236 22.09 -0.10 -12.33
CA LYS A 236 22.45 0.54 -13.61
C LYS A 236 22.26 -0.37 -14.83
N PHE A 237 22.09 -1.68 -14.63
CA PHE A 237 22.00 -2.63 -15.73
C PHE A 237 20.74 -2.44 -16.61
N PRO A 238 20.83 -2.59 -17.94
CA PRO A 238 19.66 -2.62 -18.81
C PRO A 238 18.68 -3.72 -18.41
N LYS A 239 17.36 -3.47 -18.54
CA LYS A 239 16.32 -4.41 -18.08
C LYS A 239 16.40 -5.78 -18.74
N TRP A 240 16.78 -5.83 -20.02
CA TRP A 240 16.86 -7.08 -20.78
C TRP A 240 17.94 -8.04 -20.24
N MET A 241 18.95 -7.52 -19.53
CA MET A 241 20.00 -8.32 -18.86
C MET A 241 19.77 -8.52 -17.36
N ALA A 242 18.73 -7.90 -16.80
CA ALA A 242 18.56 -7.80 -15.36
C ALA A 242 17.30 -8.57 -14.91
N PRO A 243 17.33 -9.91 -14.87
CA PRO A 243 16.23 -10.70 -14.33
C PRO A 243 15.91 -10.32 -12.88
N TRP A 244 16.92 -9.87 -12.12
CA TRP A 244 16.75 -9.31 -10.78
C TRP A 244 15.89 -8.04 -10.73
N LYS A 245 15.62 -7.36 -11.85
CA LYS A 245 14.69 -6.20 -11.90
C LYS A 245 13.25 -6.58 -12.27
N ARG A 246 12.95 -7.86 -12.49
CA ARG A 246 11.56 -8.33 -12.75
C ARG A 246 10.72 -8.10 -11.49
N GLY A 247 9.49 -7.59 -11.66
CA GLY A 247 8.61 -7.21 -10.55
C GLY A 247 8.67 -5.73 -10.12
N ILE A 248 9.66 -4.96 -10.59
CA ILE A 248 9.61 -3.49 -10.58
C ILE A 248 8.63 -3.04 -11.67
N LYS A 249 7.32 -3.07 -11.38
CA LYS A 249 6.38 -2.26 -12.17
C LYS A 249 6.85 -0.82 -12.04
N LYS A 250 7.30 -0.20 -13.14
CA LYS A 250 7.36 1.25 -13.19
C LYS A 250 5.90 1.67 -13.00
N SER A 251 5.54 2.33 -11.91
CA SER A 251 4.62 3.44 -12.11
C SER A 251 5.36 4.34 -13.10
N PRO A 252 4.83 4.57 -14.32
CA PRO A 252 5.50 5.45 -15.27
C PRO A 252 5.75 6.75 -14.52
N LYS A 253 7.03 7.10 -14.29
CA LYS A 253 7.35 8.38 -13.65
C LYS A 253 6.71 9.44 -14.56
N PRO A 254 5.69 10.16 -14.10
CA PRO A 254 5.01 11.12 -14.93
C PRO A 254 6.04 12.16 -15.31
N LYS A 255 6.26 12.40 -16.61
CA LYS A 255 7.40 13.23 -17.08
C LYS A 255 7.35 14.63 -16.48
N PHE A 256 6.15 15.08 -16.12
CA PHE A 256 5.87 16.39 -15.54
C PHE A 256 5.17 16.33 -14.18
N GLY A 257 5.05 15.14 -13.56
CA GLY A 257 4.32 14.94 -12.30
C GLY A 257 2.79 15.09 -12.37
N ARG A 258 2.27 15.86 -13.34
CA ARG A 258 0.84 16.10 -13.55
C ARG A 258 0.07 14.91 -14.11
N GLU A 259 0.78 13.94 -14.70
CA GLU A 259 0.18 12.69 -15.22
C GLU A 259 0.09 11.61 -14.12
N ASP A 260 0.45 11.94 -12.87
CA ASP A 260 0.35 11.04 -11.72
C ASP A 260 -1.10 10.89 -11.26
N PHE A 261 -1.51 9.67 -10.92
CA PHE A 261 -2.86 9.38 -10.42
C PHE A 261 -3.26 10.28 -9.24
N PHE A 262 -2.38 10.43 -8.24
CA PHE A 262 -2.70 11.23 -7.05
C PHE A 262 -2.64 12.73 -7.33
N TYR A 263 -1.92 13.18 -8.36
CA TYR A 263 -2.00 14.57 -8.82
C TYR A 263 -3.37 14.85 -9.43
N SER A 264 -3.82 13.99 -10.35
CA SER A 264 -5.13 14.11 -10.99
C SER A 264 -6.26 14.07 -9.97
N LEU A 265 -6.20 13.14 -9.01
CA LEU A 265 -7.18 13.05 -7.92
C LEU A 265 -7.20 14.31 -7.05
N ALA A 266 -6.03 14.90 -6.79
CA ALA A 266 -5.95 16.17 -6.06
C ALA A 266 -6.50 17.35 -6.87
N GLU A 267 -6.28 17.41 -8.19
CA GLU A 267 -6.87 18.44 -9.07
C GLU A 267 -8.39 18.33 -9.13
N GLU A 268 -8.93 17.12 -9.20
CA GLU A 268 -10.37 16.89 -9.13
C GLU A 268 -10.93 17.38 -7.78
N ALA A 269 -10.28 16.99 -6.68
CA ALA A 269 -10.66 17.42 -5.34
C ALA A 269 -10.57 18.93 -5.14
N ARG A 270 -9.68 19.61 -5.86
CA ARG A 270 -9.56 21.08 -5.84
C ARG A 270 -10.88 21.75 -6.28
N GLN A 271 -11.65 21.09 -7.15
CA GLN A 271 -12.93 21.58 -7.68
C GLN A 271 -14.13 21.19 -6.83
N SER A 272 -13.94 20.40 -5.76
CA SER A 272 -14.99 20.08 -4.80
C SER A 272 -15.63 21.35 -4.23
N PRO A 273 -16.93 21.37 -3.89
CA PRO A 273 -17.51 22.49 -3.13
C PRO A 273 -17.01 22.52 -1.67
N GLU A 274 -16.75 21.36 -1.07
CA GLU A 274 -16.32 21.25 0.33
C GLU A 274 -14.84 21.58 0.49
N ASP A 275 -14.45 22.14 1.64
CA ASP A 275 -13.05 22.33 1.96
C ASP A 275 -12.33 20.99 2.14
N ASN A 276 -11.10 20.87 1.65
CA ASN A 276 -10.32 19.65 1.71
C ASN A 276 -8.82 19.94 1.60
N TYR A 277 -8.01 18.95 1.98
CA TYR A 277 -6.57 19.09 2.02
C TYR A 277 -5.94 19.33 0.63
N ALA A 278 -6.48 18.75 -0.44
CA ALA A 278 -5.99 19.01 -1.79
C ALA A 278 -6.14 20.49 -2.17
N LYS A 279 -7.28 21.14 -1.88
CA LYS A 279 -7.46 22.59 -2.06
C LYS A 279 -6.40 23.39 -1.33
N PHE A 280 -6.12 23.04 -0.07
CA PHE A 280 -5.09 23.69 0.72
C PHE A 280 -3.70 23.53 0.08
N ILE A 281 -3.34 22.32 -0.37
CA ILE A 281 -2.07 22.07 -1.06
C ILE A 281 -1.94 22.99 -2.28
N PHE A 282 -2.96 23.07 -3.13
CA PHE A 282 -2.94 23.91 -4.33
C PHE A 282 -2.88 25.40 -3.99
N ALA A 283 -3.59 25.86 -2.96
CA ALA A 283 -3.53 27.25 -2.50
C ALA A 283 -2.13 27.64 -2.01
N LYS A 284 -1.41 26.71 -1.36
CA LYS A 284 -0.05 26.90 -0.86
C LYS A 284 1.04 26.56 -1.87
N ALA A 285 0.71 25.93 -2.99
CA ALA A 285 1.69 25.52 -3.99
C ALA A 285 2.57 26.67 -4.52
N PRO A 286 2.04 27.86 -4.82
CA PRO A 286 2.86 29.00 -5.26
C PRO A 286 3.77 29.55 -4.15
N GLU A 287 3.27 29.65 -2.91
CA GLU A 287 4.02 30.17 -1.75
C GLU A 287 5.28 29.33 -1.47
N TYR A 288 5.15 28.00 -1.54
CA TYR A 288 6.24 27.07 -1.27
C TYR A 288 6.96 26.60 -2.53
N ASN A 289 6.60 27.10 -3.71
CA ASN A 289 7.11 26.61 -5.01
C ASN A 289 7.07 25.06 -5.09
N LEU A 290 5.88 24.48 -4.90
CA LEU A 290 5.71 23.03 -4.87
C LEU A 290 5.84 22.43 -6.27
N HIS A 291 6.67 21.39 -6.39
CA HIS A 291 6.75 20.60 -7.61
C HIS A 291 5.47 19.75 -7.76
N PRO A 292 4.96 19.49 -8.98
CA PRO A 292 3.78 18.64 -9.17
C PRO A 292 3.90 17.26 -8.51
N LEU A 293 5.09 16.66 -8.52
CA LEU A 293 5.35 15.41 -7.78
C LEU A 293 5.25 15.58 -6.26
N GLU A 294 5.58 16.73 -5.68
CA GLU A 294 5.37 16.97 -4.24
C GLU A 294 3.89 17.10 -3.92
N ILE A 295 3.11 17.74 -4.80
CA ILE A 295 1.64 17.81 -4.67
C ILE A 295 1.04 16.39 -4.69
N SER A 296 1.40 15.59 -5.71
CA SER A 296 0.98 14.18 -5.79
C SER A 296 1.39 13.38 -4.55
N ASN A 297 2.65 13.49 -4.10
CA ASN A 297 3.10 12.76 -2.92
C ASN A 297 2.44 13.23 -1.62
N LEU A 298 2.13 14.53 -1.46
CA LEU A 298 1.40 15.04 -0.30
C LEU A 298 -0.01 14.46 -0.23
N ALA A 299 -0.70 14.37 -1.38
CA ALA A 299 -2.02 13.75 -1.49
C ALA A 299 -1.96 12.22 -1.27
N SER A 300 -1.02 11.54 -1.94
CA SER A 300 -0.80 10.10 -1.85
C SER A 300 -0.45 9.66 -0.43
N ASN A 301 0.43 10.39 0.26
CA ASN A 301 0.86 10.05 1.61
C ASN A 301 -0.30 10.07 2.62
N LEU A 302 -1.27 10.97 2.46
CA LEU A 302 -2.44 11.03 3.34
C LEU A 302 -3.32 9.79 3.17
N LEU A 303 -3.65 9.46 1.93
CA LEU A 303 -4.53 8.35 1.58
C LEU A 303 -3.86 6.99 1.87
N GLY A 304 -2.63 6.80 1.39
CA GLY A 304 -1.87 5.57 1.56
C GLY A 304 -1.54 5.26 3.03
N ALA A 305 -1.00 6.23 3.77
CA ALA A 305 -0.59 5.96 5.14
C ALA A 305 -1.78 5.74 6.09
N GLY A 306 -2.88 6.47 5.91
CA GLY A 306 -4.01 6.40 6.84
C GLY A 306 -4.98 5.24 6.59
N ALA A 307 -5.08 4.74 5.35
CA ALA A 307 -5.96 3.62 5.01
C ALA A 307 -5.48 2.29 5.63
N ASP A 308 -4.32 1.79 5.21
CA ASP A 308 -3.82 0.45 5.59
C ASP A 308 -3.48 0.35 7.09
N THR A 309 -2.91 1.41 7.70
CA THR A 309 -2.46 1.33 9.10
C THR A 309 -3.60 1.37 10.11
N SER A 310 -4.59 2.23 9.87
CA SER A 310 -5.74 2.34 10.77
C SER A 310 -6.61 1.10 10.69
N SER A 311 -6.87 0.57 9.49
CA SER A 311 -7.65 -0.66 9.33
C SER A 311 -6.96 -1.86 9.97
N SER A 312 -5.65 -2.02 9.77
CA SER A 312 -4.85 -3.10 10.38
C SER A 312 -4.84 -3.03 11.92
N THR A 313 -4.89 -1.82 12.48
CA THR A 313 -5.03 -1.61 13.93
C THR A 313 -6.40 -2.09 14.44
N LEU A 314 -7.47 -1.80 13.70
CA LEU A 314 -8.82 -2.26 14.07
C LEU A 314 -9.00 -3.78 13.92
N VAL A 315 -8.43 -4.38 12.88
CA VAL A 315 -8.38 -5.85 12.74
C VAL A 315 -7.63 -6.48 13.92
N THR A 316 -6.52 -5.86 14.35
CA THR A 316 -5.78 -6.27 15.55
C THR A 316 -6.61 -6.13 16.83
N ALA A 317 -7.42 -5.08 16.96
CA ALA A 317 -8.32 -4.90 18.09
C ALA A 317 -9.36 -6.03 18.17
N VAL A 318 -9.95 -6.43 17.03
CA VAL A 318 -10.89 -7.57 16.97
C VAL A 318 -10.19 -8.88 17.34
N LEU A 319 -8.95 -9.10 16.88
CA LEU A 319 -8.17 -10.26 17.26
C LEU A 319 -7.94 -10.31 18.78
N ALA A 320 -7.59 -9.17 19.40
CA ALA A 320 -7.43 -9.07 20.85
C ALA A 320 -8.74 -9.34 21.60
N MET A 321 -9.86 -8.75 21.16
CA MET A 321 -11.18 -8.99 21.75
C MET A 321 -11.57 -10.47 21.73
N ARG A 322 -11.22 -11.16 20.63
CA ARG A 322 -11.50 -12.60 20.47
C ARG A 322 -10.56 -13.47 21.29
N ALA A 323 -9.27 -13.16 21.30
CA ALA A 323 -8.23 -13.97 21.95
C ALA A 323 -8.20 -13.81 23.47
N PHE A 324 -8.62 -12.64 24.00
CA PHE A 324 -8.58 -12.30 25.42
C PHE A 324 -9.95 -11.78 25.92
N PRO A 325 -11.00 -12.64 25.89
CA PRO A 325 -12.36 -12.24 26.24
C PRO A 325 -12.50 -11.76 27.70
N GLU A 326 -11.60 -12.15 28.61
CA GLU A 326 -11.56 -11.70 30.00
C GLU A 326 -11.37 -10.17 30.12
N THR A 327 -10.76 -9.55 29.11
CA THR A 327 -10.53 -8.10 29.06
C THR A 327 -11.76 -7.30 28.67
N LEU A 328 -12.82 -7.96 28.17
CA LEU A 328 -14.05 -7.32 27.71
C LEU A 328 -14.97 -6.94 28.86
N LYS A 329 -15.03 -7.76 29.93
CA LYS A 329 -15.95 -7.54 31.04
C LYS A 329 -15.75 -6.19 31.73
N PRO A 330 -14.52 -5.75 32.09
CA PRO A 330 -14.34 -4.43 32.68
C PRO A 330 -14.67 -3.27 31.72
N ALA A 331 -14.45 -3.45 30.41
CA ALA A 331 -14.87 -2.46 29.41
C ALA A 331 -16.38 -2.35 29.33
N TRP A 332 -17.10 -3.49 29.35
CA TRP A 332 -18.56 -3.51 29.37
C TRP A 332 -19.13 -2.86 30.62
N ASP A 333 -18.57 -3.15 31.79
CA ASP A 333 -19.03 -2.52 33.05
C ASP A 333 -18.83 -1.00 33.03
N GLU A 334 -17.73 -0.51 32.46
CA GLU A 334 -17.48 0.93 32.26
C GLU A 334 -18.47 1.55 31.27
N LEU A 335 -18.68 0.92 30.12
CA LEU A 335 -19.57 1.40 29.06
C LEU A 335 -21.04 1.41 29.50
N ASP A 336 -21.48 0.37 30.20
CA ASP A 336 -22.88 0.27 30.67
C ASP A 336 -23.16 1.32 31.74
N ARG A 337 -22.19 1.62 32.60
CA ARG A 337 -22.30 2.65 33.64
C ARG A 337 -22.32 4.09 33.07
N ILE A 338 -21.51 4.37 32.07
CA ILE A 338 -21.26 5.75 31.58
C ILE A 338 -22.12 6.11 30.37
N VAL A 339 -22.30 5.15 29.46
CA VAL A 339 -22.95 5.38 28.16
C VAL A 339 -24.36 4.79 28.14
N GLY A 340 -24.57 3.60 28.71
CA GLY A 340 -25.83 2.88 28.67
C GLY A 340 -26.15 2.32 27.26
N CYS A 341 -27.43 2.04 26.99
CA CYS A 341 -27.87 1.44 25.71
C CYS A 341 -28.55 2.42 24.73
N GLU A 342 -28.93 3.62 25.20
CA GLU A 342 -29.74 4.56 24.42
C GLU A 342 -28.94 5.33 23.36
N ARG A 343 -27.61 5.40 23.50
CA ARG A 343 -26.70 6.06 22.54
C ARG A 343 -25.38 5.29 22.41
N SER A 344 -24.67 5.48 21.30
CA SER A 344 -23.29 4.96 21.21
C SER A 344 -22.28 5.87 21.93
N PRO A 345 -21.09 5.35 22.28
CA PRO A 345 -20.00 6.14 22.85
C PRO A 345 -19.56 7.29 21.94
N THR A 346 -19.14 8.41 22.55
CA THR A 346 -18.56 9.58 21.90
C THR A 346 -17.17 9.89 22.46
N LEU A 347 -16.45 10.83 21.83
CA LEU A 347 -15.12 11.24 22.29
C LEU A 347 -15.12 12.05 23.60
N ASP A 348 -16.28 12.51 24.03
CA ASP A 348 -16.43 13.32 25.25
C ASP A 348 -16.75 12.43 26.48
N ASP A 349 -17.00 11.14 26.28
CA ASP A 349 -17.20 10.17 27.37
C ASP A 349 -15.88 9.85 28.09
N ASP A 350 -15.88 9.92 29.43
CA ASP A 350 -14.70 9.57 30.22
C ASP A 350 -14.59 8.06 30.42
N LEU A 351 -13.98 7.39 29.44
CA LEU A 351 -13.82 5.92 29.41
C LEU A 351 -12.35 5.50 29.65
N PRO A 352 -11.80 5.59 30.88
CA PRO A 352 -10.40 5.32 31.15
C PRO A 352 -9.98 3.88 30.82
N TYR A 353 -10.80 2.87 31.11
CA TYR A 353 -10.47 1.48 30.77
C TYR A 353 -10.51 1.24 29.26
N VAL A 354 -11.50 1.76 28.54
CA VAL A 354 -11.54 1.67 27.06
C VAL A 354 -10.38 2.44 26.42
N ARG A 355 -9.99 3.59 26.99
CA ARG A 355 -8.79 4.33 26.55
C ARG A 355 -7.54 3.49 26.76
N ALA A 356 -7.43 2.81 27.91
CA ALA A 356 -6.34 1.89 28.20
C ALA A 356 -6.34 0.67 27.24
N PHE A 357 -7.52 0.14 26.89
CA PHE A 357 -7.69 -0.92 25.89
C PHE A 357 -7.14 -0.50 24.54
N ALA A 358 -7.53 0.69 24.05
CA ALA A 358 -7.02 1.22 22.78
C ALA A 358 -5.49 1.42 22.78
N LYS A 359 -4.91 1.87 23.90
CA LYS A 359 -3.45 1.96 24.07
C LYS A 359 -2.78 0.59 24.03
N GLU A 360 -3.39 -0.42 24.65
CA GLU A 360 -2.88 -1.79 24.61
C GLU A 360 -2.98 -2.39 23.20
N VAL A 361 -3.97 -2.03 22.37
CA VAL A 361 -3.98 -2.39 20.94
C VAL A 361 -2.75 -1.84 20.22
N PHE A 362 -2.41 -0.56 20.45
CA PHE A 362 -1.22 0.05 19.84
C PHE A 362 0.07 -0.61 20.29
N ARG A 363 0.18 -1.03 21.56
CA ARG A 363 1.37 -1.69 22.10
C ARG A 363 1.47 -3.16 21.68
N TRP A 364 0.42 -3.94 21.88
CA TRP A 364 0.43 -5.40 21.78
C TRP A 364 0.90 -5.90 20.42
N ARG A 365 0.36 -5.33 19.33
CA ARG A 365 0.74 -5.68 17.96
C ARG A 365 0.76 -4.41 17.10
N SER A 366 1.74 -3.54 17.36
CA SER A 366 2.01 -2.33 16.57
C SER A 366 2.07 -2.63 15.07
N VAL A 367 1.28 -1.93 14.25
CA VAL A 367 1.28 -2.15 12.79
C VAL A 367 2.65 -1.90 12.17
N ALA A 368 3.29 -0.76 12.48
CA ALA A 368 4.63 -0.43 12.02
C ALA A 368 5.71 -1.15 12.85
N ILE A 369 5.86 -2.46 12.64
CA ILE A 369 6.57 -3.36 13.55
C ILE A 369 8.09 -3.11 13.64
N ILE A 370 8.65 -2.44 12.63
CA ILE A 370 10.04 -1.98 12.60
C ILE A 370 10.17 -0.47 12.88
N GLY A 371 9.16 0.17 13.47
CA GLY A 371 9.21 1.60 13.80
C GLY A 371 9.18 2.53 12.58
N GLY A 372 8.66 2.04 11.46
CA GLY A 372 8.53 2.77 10.20
C GLY A 372 9.86 2.94 9.45
N THR A 373 9.96 4.01 8.67
CA THR A 373 11.15 4.30 7.86
C THR A 373 12.36 4.58 8.76
N ALA A 374 13.49 3.97 8.42
CA ALA A 374 14.75 4.13 9.14
C ALA A 374 15.23 5.58 9.27
N HIS A 375 15.95 5.85 10.35
CA HIS A 375 16.63 7.11 10.62
C HIS A 375 18.09 7.04 10.16
N ALA A 376 18.72 8.21 9.99
CA ALA A 376 20.16 8.31 9.82
C ALA A 376 20.70 9.57 10.51
N PRO A 377 21.87 9.48 11.14
CA PRO A 377 22.52 10.63 11.77
C PRO A 377 23.10 11.55 10.70
N THR A 378 22.96 12.87 10.89
CA THR A 378 23.46 13.90 9.96
C THR A 378 24.95 14.21 10.14
N GLN A 379 25.54 13.72 11.23
CA GLN A 379 26.96 13.84 11.61
C GLN A 379 27.39 12.57 12.36
N ASP A 380 28.68 12.38 12.55
CA ASP A 380 29.19 11.31 13.42
C ASP A 380 28.78 11.59 14.88
N ASP A 381 28.53 10.53 15.64
CA ASP A 381 28.11 10.61 17.04
C ASP A 381 28.70 9.45 17.87
N TYR A 382 28.74 9.63 19.20
CA TYR A 382 29.07 8.58 20.15
C TYR A 382 27.92 8.38 21.14
N TRP A 383 27.46 7.14 21.28
CA TRP A 383 26.44 6.77 22.26
C TRP A 383 26.87 5.52 23.03
N ASN A 384 26.89 5.63 24.36
CA ASN A 384 27.31 4.55 25.27
C ASN A 384 28.64 3.88 24.87
N GLY A 385 29.65 4.69 24.53
CA GLY A 385 30.97 4.21 24.08
C GLY A 385 31.03 3.71 22.62
N TYR A 386 29.89 3.54 21.95
CA TYR A 386 29.85 3.14 20.54
C TYR A 386 29.94 4.34 19.60
N TYR A 387 30.75 4.18 18.57
CA TYR A 387 30.85 5.11 17.45
C TYR A 387 29.75 4.85 16.43
N ILE A 388 29.00 5.89 16.07
CA ILE A 388 27.91 5.84 15.08
C ILE A 388 28.25 6.84 13.96
N PRO A 389 28.74 6.36 12.80
CA PRO A 389 29.05 7.24 11.67
C PRO A 389 27.83 7.94 11.09
N LYS A 390 28.03 9.12 10.52
CA LYS A 390 27.07 9.85 9.69
C LYS A 390 26.49 8.94 8.61
N GLY A 391 25.18 9.00 8.43
CA GLY A 391 24.47 8.26 7.39
C GLY A 391 24.26 6.78 7.69
N THR A 392 24.70 6.27 8.85
CA THR A 392 24.41 4.91 9.31
C THR A 392 22.89 4.67 9.34
N TRP A 393 22.46 3.51 8.85
CA TRP A 393 21.05 3.12 8.85
C TRP A 393 20.63 2.75 10.28
N MET A 394 19.74 3.55 10.88
CA MET A 394 19.19 3.33 12.21
C MET A 394 17.75 2.84 12.11
N GLN A 395 17.49 1.57 12.39
CA GLN A 395 16.17 0.95 12.31
C GLN A 395 15.62 0.72 13.72
N GLY A 396 14.35 1.06 13.95
CA GLY A 396 13.68 0.68 15.20
C GLY A 396 13.23 -0.78 15.16
N ASN A 397 13.28 -1.48 16.28
CA ASN A 397 12.63 -2.77 16.45
C ASN A 397 11.45 -2.60 17.41
N VAL A 398 10.30 -2.13 16.90
CA VAL A 398 9.12 -1.90 17.75
C VAL A 398 8.59 -3.21 18.31
N TRP A 399 8.73 -4.33 17.59
CA TRP A 399 8.46 -5.67 18.15
C TRP A 399 9.25 -5.87 19.45
N ALA A 400 10.58 -5.78 19.41
CA ALA A 400 11.41 -5.98 20.60
C ALA A 400 11.12 -4.97 21.72
N ILE A 401 10.88 -3.71 21.37
CA ILE A 401 10.56 -2.65 22.34
C ILE A 401 9.23 -2.93 23.05
N HIS A 402 8.20 -3.39 22.34
CA HIS A 402 6.89 -3.70 22.91
C HIS A 402 6.79 -5.10 23.51
N HIS A 403 7.77 -5.97 23.24
CA HIS A 403 7.89 -7.31 23.81
C HIS A 403 8.96 -7.43 24.91
N ASN A 404 9.55 -6.30 25.31
CA ASN A 404 10.51 -6.32 26.42
C ASN A 404 9.76 -6.51 27.75
N GLU A 405 10.01 -7.65 28.41
CA GLU A 405 9.37 -8.01 29.68
C GLU A 405 9.67 -7.04 30.82
N ARG A 406 10.75 -6.24 30.72
CA ARG A 406 11.08 -5.21 31.71
C ARG A 406 9.99 -4.14 31.79
N GLU A 407 9.46 -3.72 30.65
CA GLU A 407 8.34 -2.76 30.57
C GLU A 407 6.98 -3.46 30.48
N PHE A 408 6.91 -4.63 29.86
CA PHE A 408 5.67 -5.34 29.59
C PHE A 408 5.77 -6.83 29.97
N PRO A 409 5.66 -7.19 31.26
CA PRO A 409 5.66 -8.59 31.70
C PRO A 409 4.55 -9.38 31.03
N GLU A 410 4.79 -10.61 30.57
CA GLU A 410 3.86 -11.37 29.70
C GLU A 410 3.45 -10.56 28.44
N PRO A 411 4.41 -10.19 27.57
CA PRO A 411 4.18 -9.20 26.52
C PRO A 411 3.14 -9.61 25.47
N ASP A 412 2.97 -10.93 25.27
CA ASP A 412 1.98 -11.52 24.37
C ASP A 412 0.57 -11.55 24.97
N ARG A 413 0.43 -11.37 26.28
CA ARG A 413 -0.87 -11.25 26.95
C ARG A 413 -1.39 -9.82 26.78
N PHE A 414 -2.58 -9.71 26.19
CA PHE A 414 -3.26 -8.44 26.05
C PHE A 414 -3.81 -7.98 27.42
N ASN A 415 -3.21 -6.94 28.00
CA ASN A 415 -3.62 -6.42 29.31
C ASN A 415 -3.77 -4.89 29.30
N PRO A 416 -5.00 -4.36 29.16
CA PRO A 416 -5.27 -2.92 29.27
C PRO A 416 -4.79 -2.27 30.57
N ARG A 417 -4.72 -3.02 31.68
CA ARG A 417 -4.37 -2.48 33.01
C ARG A 417 -2.97 -1.87 33.08
N ARG A 418 -2.07 -2.24 32.15
CA ARG A 418 -0.74 -1.64 31.97
C ARG A 418 -0.79 -0.12 31.77
N PHE A 419 -1.89 0.40 31.26
CA PHE A 419 -2.11 1.82 30.98
C PHE A 419 -3.00 2.52 32.02
N LEU A 420 -3.31 1.83 33.12
CA LEU A 420 -4.00 2.37 34.30
C LEU A 420 -3.00 2.48 35.45
N ASP A 421 -3.32 3.26 36.48
CA ASP A 421 -2.51 3.36 37.69
C ASP A 421 -2.72 2.13 38.57
N THR A 422 -2.17 1.00 38.11
CA THR A 422 -2.21 -0.32 38.75
C THR A 422 -0.79 -0.88 38.88
N GLU A 423 -0.64 -2.00 39.59
CA GLU A 423 0.63 -2.72 39.72
C GLU A 423 1.20 -3.24 38.37
N ASP A 424 0.35 -3.36 37.35
CA ASP A 424 0.74 -3.80 36.01
C ASP A 424 1.52 -2.71 35.24
N LYS A 425 1.43 -1.44 35.68
CA LYS A 425 2.09 -0.31 35.04
C LYS A 425 3.58 -0.29 35.38
N ARG A 426 4.42 -0.32 34.34
CA ARG A 426 5.88 -0.16 34.46
C ARG A 426 6.33 1.18 33.89
N PRO A 427 7.49 1.71 34.35
CA PRO A 427 8.08 2.90 33.75
C PRO A 427 8.35 2.68 32.25
N PHE A 428 7.96 3.64 31.43
CA PHE A 428 8.23 3.65 29.99
C PHE A 428 8.61 5.07 29.56
N PRO A 429 9.58 5.26 28.65
CA PRO A 429 9.96 6.59 28.20
C PRO A 429 8.86 7.25 27.37
N GLY A 430 8.49 8.47 27.76
CA GLY A 430 7.43 9.25 27.13
C GLY A 430 6.03 8.98 27.71
N GLU A 431 5.13 9.94 27.55
CA GLU A 431 3.83 9.98 28.26
C GLU A 431 2.80 8.95 27.77
N ARG A 432 2.99 8.39 26.57
CA ARG A 432 2.02 7.48 25.96
C ARG A 432 2.11 6.05 26.46
N GLY A 433 3.30 5.63 26.92
CA GLY A 433 3.58 4.26 27.31
C GLY A 433 3.76 3.27 26.15
N TYR A 434 3.93 3.76 24.92
CA TYR A 434 4.25 2.96 23.72
C TYR A 434 4.97 3.81 22.66
N MET A 435 5.46 3.17 21.58
CA MET A 435 6.33 3.74 20.54
C MET A 435 5.88 3.40 19.10
N THR A 436 4.58 3.14 18.90
CA THR A 436 3.97 2.75 17.63
C THR A 436 4.11 3.80 16.52
N PHE A 437 4.19 5.09 16.89
CA PHE A 437 4.18 6.20 15.95
C PHE A 437 5.58 6.75 15.61
N GLY A 438 6.64 5.99 15.91
CA GLY A 438 8.02 6.39 15.67
C GLY A 438 8.48 7.54 16.58
N TRP A 439 9.55 8.24 16.17
CA TRP A 439 10.31 9.09 17.09
C TRP A 439 10.70 10.46 16.53
N GLY A 440 10.87 11.41 17.45
CA GLY A 440 11.49 12.71 17.19
C GLY A 440 10.81 13.51 16.09
N ARG A 441 11.60 14.22 15.27
CA ARG A 441 11.12 15.08 14.17
C ARG A 441 10.51 14.29 13.00
N ARG A 442 10.60 12.97 13.03
CA ARG A 442 10.08 12.04 12.03
C ARG A 442 8.91 11.20 12.54
N SER A 443 8.39 11.52 13.74
CA SER A 443 7.19 10.88 14.27
C SER A 443 6.02 10.98 13.29
N CYS A 444 5.06 10.07 13.40
CA CYS A 444 3.90 10.03 12.53
C CYS A 444 3.15 11.36 12.53
N ALA A 445 2.85 11.91 11.35
CA ALA A 445 2.07 13.14 11.24
C ALA A 445 0.62 12.94 11.65
N GLY A 446 0.06 11.76 11.33
CA GLY A 446 -1.33 11.38 11.57
C GLY A 446 -1.58 10.73 12.92
N GLN A 447 -0.65 10.82 13.87
CA GLN A 447 -0.78 10.16 15.18
C GLN A 447 -2.07 10.52 15.90
N ALA A 448 -2.40 11.82 15.98
CA ALA A 448 -3.62 12.27 16.66
C ALA A 448 -4.90 11.78 15.95
N LEU A 449 -4.89 11.76 14.61
CA LEU A 449 -6.01 11.25 13.81
C LEU A 449 -6.25 9.75 14.08
N ALA A 450 -5.16 8.96 14.12
CA ALA A 450 -5.19 7.54 14.38
C ALA A 450 -5.62 7.24 15.83
N GLU A 451 -5.02 7.89 16.83
CA GLU A 451 -5.38 7.71 18.25
C GLU A 451 -6.86 8.04 18.51
N GLN A 452 -7.36 9.16 17.97
CA GLN A 452 -8.77 9.55 18.08
C GLN A 452 -9.71 8.54 17.39
N GLY A 453 -9.39 8.17 16.14
CA GLY A 453 -10.20 7.23 15.36
C GLY A 453 -10.25 5.85 16.00
N THR A 454 -9.10 5.28 16.34
CA THR A 454 -9.00 3.95 16.99
C THR A 454 -9.70 3.92 18.33
N HIS A 455 -9.55 4.95 19.18
CA HIS A 455 -10.26 5.00 20.46
C HIS A 455 -11.78 4.93 20.27
N LEU A 456 -12.32 5.73 19.35
CA LEU A 456 -13.76 5.76 19.06
C LEU A 456 -14.26 4.45 18.46
N SER A 457 -13.53 3.87 17.50
CA SER A 457 -13.86 2.57 16.90
C SER A 457 -13.88 1.46 17.95
N VAL A 458 -12.83 1.39 18.79
CA VAL A 458 -12.72 0.37 19.85
C VAL A 458 -13.85 0.52 20.86
N ALA A 459 -14.14 1.75 21.32
CA ALA A 459 -15.24 2.01 22.24
C ALA A 459 -16.58 1.51 21.69
N ARG A 460 -16.86 1.80 20.41
CA ARG A 460 -18.11 1.38 19.76
C ARG A 460 -18.19 -0.10 19.48
N LEU A 461 -17.08 -0.74 19.10
CA LEU A 461 -17.05 -2.19 18.92
C LEU A 461 -17.32 -2.92 20.24
N LEU A 462 -16.66 -2.48 21.33
CA LEU A 462 -16.88 -3.02 22.69
C LEU A 462 -18.30 -2.78 23.18
N TRP A 463 -18.86 -1.61 22.91
CA TRP A 463 -20.23 -1.26 23.29
C TRP A 463 -21.29 -2.01 22.48
N ALA A 464 -21.05 -2.23 21.19
CA ALA A 464 -22.02 -2.82 20.27
C ALA A 464 -22.08 -4.35 20.36
N TYR A 465 -20.93 -5.02 20.43
CA TYR A 465 -20.83 -6.44 20.11
C TYR A 465 -20.14 -7.30 21.18
N LYS A 466 -20.60 -8.55 21.27
CA LYS A 466 -19.83 -9.68 21.79
C LYS A 466 -19.08 -10.30 20.61
N VAL A 467 -17.75 -10.36 20.68
CA VAL A 467 -16.90 -10.98 19.65
C VAL A 467 -16.66 -12.44 20.04
N LEU A 468 -17.46 -13.33 19.45
CA LEU A 468 -17.48 -14.75 19.78
C LEU A 468 -16.64 -15.57 18.78
N PRO A 469 -16.23 -16.80 19.17
CA PRO A 469 -15.70 -17.78 18.25
C PRO A 469 -16.59 -17.97 17.01
N ALA A 470 -15.98 -18.07 15.84
CA ALA A 470 -16.66 -18.65 14.68
C ALA A 470 -16.79 -20.17 14.88
N ILE A 471 -17.90 -20.75 14.45
CA ILE A 471 -18.11 -22.20 14.48
C ILE A 471 -17.75 -22.77 13.11
N HIS A 472 -16.92 -23.81 13.10
CA HIS A 472 -16.49 -24.47 11.88
C HIS A 472 -17.65 -25.32 11.31
N GLU A 473 -18.04 -25.03 10.06
CA GLU A 473 -19.26 -25.57 9.41
C GLU A 473 -19.31 -27.10 9.41
N VAL A 474 -18.18 -27.78 9.25
CA VAL A 474 -18.12 -29.25 9.14
C VAL A 474 -18.00 -29.93 10.50
N THR A 475 -17.31 -29.33 11.46
CA THR A 475 -16.93 -30.00 12.72
C THR A 475 -17.77 -29.54 13.90
N GLY A 476 -18.51 -28.43 13.77
CA GLY A 476 -19.26 -27.83 14.87
C GLY A 476 -18.39 -27.27 16.00
N MET A 477 -17.06 -27.30 15.85
CA MET A 477 -16.12 -26.82 16.87
C MET A 477 -15.80 -25.33 16.67
N GLU A 478 -15.41 -24.68 17.77
CA GLU A 478 -14.88 -23.33 17.71
C GLU A 478 -13.62 -23.25 16.84
N THR A 479 -13.56 -22.25 15.98
CA THR A 479 -12.36 -21.92 15.22
C THR A 479 -11.42 -21.11 16.12
N PRO A 480 -10.24 -21.63 16.47
CA PRO A 480 -9.27 -20.86 17.24
C PRO A 480 -8.70 -19.72 16.39
N VAL A 481 -8.25 -18.66 17.06
CA VAL A 481 -7.48 -17.58 16.44
C VAL A 481 -6.01 -17.71 16.85
N ASP A 482 -5.11 -17.48 15.90
CA ASP A 482 -3.67 -17.46 16.16
C ASP A 482 -3.18 -16.01 16.32
N ILE A 483 -2.67 -15.69 17.51
CA ILE A 483 -2.16 -14.35 17.86
C ILE A 483 -0.82 -14.00 17.18
N PHE A 484 -0.19 -14.96 16.49
CA PHE A 484 1.07 -14.80 15.75
C PHE A 484 0.89 -14.89 14.23
N ASP A 485 -0.30 -15.23 13.73
CA ASP A 485 -0.58 -15.33 12.29
C ASP A 485 -0.76 -13.96 11.63
N TYR A 486 0.37 -13.28 11.48
CA TYR A 486 0.51 -11.99 10.85
C TYR A 486 1.27 -12.10 9.53
N THR A 487 1.00 -11.16 8.62
CA THR A 487 1.84 -10.92 7.45
C THR A 487 3.26 -10.50 7.86
N SER A 488 4.18 -10.47 6.89
CA SER A 488 5.61 -10.23 7.16
C SER A 488 6.14 -8.92 6.58
N GLY A 489 5.26 -7.98 6.25
CA GLY A 489 5.64 -6.65 5.82
C GLY A 489 6.20 -5.81 6.98
N SER A 490 6.89 -4.72 6.64
CA SER A 490 7.31 -3.70 7.63
C SER A 490 6.12 -3.04 8.35
N ASN A 491 4.99 -2.96 7.65
CA ASN A 491 3.67 -2.88 8.25
C ASN A 491 3.07 -4.28 8.19
N TRP A 492 2.81 -4.87 9.34
CA TRP A 492 2.19 -6.20 9.42
C TRP A 492 0.72 -6.08 9.85
N ARG A 493 -0.08 -7.07 9.48
CA ARG A 493 -1.49 -7.18 9.87
C ARG A 493 -1.87 -8.64 10.09
N PRO A 494 -2.90 -8.93 10.90
CA PRO A 494 -3.43 -10.29 11.02
C PRO A 494 -3.81 -10.85 9.65
N LYS A 495 -3.47 -12.11 9.38
CA LYS A 495 -4.04 -12.82 8.22
C LYS A 495 -5.55 -13.01 8.44
N PRO A 496 -6.32 -13.29 7.37
CA PRO A 496 -7.77 -13.47 7.50
C PRO A 496 -8.12 -14.54 8.55
N PHE A 497 -8.97 -14.18 9.52
CA PHE A 497 -9.53 -15.07 10.53
C PHE A 497 -11.04 -14.82 10.64
N LYS A 498 -11.78 -15.81 11.16
CA LYS A 498 -13.23 -15.74 11.34
C LYS A 498 -13.61 -15.46 12.79
N VAL A 499 -14.61 -14.62 12.99
CA VAL A 499 -15.25 -14.33 14.28
C VAL A 499 -16.75 -14.16 14.08
N ASN A 500 -17.52 -14.33 15.15
CA ASN A 500 -18.95 -14.09 15.15
C ASN A 500 -19.28 -12.83 15.98
N PHE A 501 -19.85 -11.81 15.34
CA PHE A 501 -20.30 -10.59 16.00
C PHE A 501 -21.77 -10.72 16.41
N VAL A 502 -22.05 -10.67 17.71
CA VAL A 502 -23.42 -10.72 18.25
C VAL A 502 -23.70 -9.42 19.00
N PRO A 503 -24.78 -8.68 18.69
CA PRO A 503 -25.15 -7.48 19.45
C PRO A 503 -25.26 -7.79 20.95
N ARG A 504 -24.80 -6.86 21.80
CA ARG A 504 -24.79 -7.09 23.25
C ARG A 504 -26.20 -7.18 23.84
N SER A 505 -27.16 -6.44 23.29
CA SER A 505 -28.59 -6.51 23.58
C SER A 505 -29.43 -6.04 22.38
N GLU A 506 -30.74 -6.26 22.42
CA GLU A 506 -31.66 -5.81 21.35
C GLU A 506 -31.82 -4.28 21.36
N GLU A 507 -31.79 -3.64 22.53
CA GLU A 507 -31.82 -2.17 22.67
C GLU A 507 -30.60 -1.53 22.01
N ILE A 508 -29.41 -2.11 22.25
CA ILE A 508 -28.17 -1.68 21.60
C ILE A 508 -28.27 -1.85 20.07
N ARG A 509 -28.82 -2.99 19.60
CA ARG A 509 -29.04 -3.22 18.17
C ARG A 509 -29.95 -2.15 17.56
N GLN A 510 -31.04 -1.79 18.21
CA GLN A 510 -31.94 -0.73 17.75
C GLN A 510 -31.24 0.64 17.70
N THR A 511 -30.44 0.96 18.71
CA THR A 511 -29.59 2.17 18.72
C THR A 511 -28.59 2.16 17.57
N ILE A 512 -27.92 1.04 17.29
CA ILE A 512 -26.99 0.91 16.16
C ILE A 512 -27.68 1.21 14.82
N VAL A 513 -28.88 0.66 14.60
CA VAL A 513 -29.65 0.91 13.36
C VAL A 513 -30.02 2.38 13.25
N ARG A 514 -30.62 2.95 14.30
CA ARG A 514 -31.07 4.35 14.33
C ARG A 514 -29.91 5.33 14.07
N GLU A 515 -28.80 5.16 14.77
CA GLU A 515 -27.64 6.04 14.63
C GLU A 515 -26.88 5.80 13.32
N GLY A 516 -26.82 4.56 12.84
CA GLY A 516 -26.20 4.21 11.56
C GLY A 516 -26.91 4.84 10.36
N GLU A 517 -28.24 4.76 10.33
CA GLU A 517 -29.04 5.41 9.28
C GLU A 517 -28.94 6.93 9.31
N GLN A 518 -28.90 7.52 10.52
CA GLN A 518 -28.68 8.96 10.66
C GLN A 518 -27.28 9.37 10.17
N ALA A 519 -26.25 8.60 10.55
CA ALA A 519 -24.88 8.84 10.11
C ALA A 519 -24.74 8.77 8.58
N LEU A 520 -25.43 7.84 7.92
CA LEU A 520 -25.46 7.75 6.45
C LEU A 520 -26.07 9.02 5.84
N ARG A 521 -27.18 9.53 6.38
CA ARG A 521 -27.79 10.80 5.92
C ARG A 521 -26.84 11.98 6.09
N ASP A 522 -26.17 12.07 7.24
CA ASP A 522 -25.24 13.18 7.51
C ASP A 522 -23.95 13.11 6.68
N LEU A 523 -23.58 11.91 6.23
CA LEU A 523 -22.44 11.66 5.35
C LEU A 523 -22.77 11.84 3.87
N ALA A 524 -24.06 11.88 3.48
CA ALA A 524 -24.49 12.00 2.08
C ALA A 524 -23.89 13.21 1.34
N LYS A 525 -23.60 14.30 2.05
CA LYS A 525 -22.92 15.48 1.48
C LYS A 525 -21.52 15.21 0.91
N TYR A 526 -20.89 14.11 1.33
CA TYR A 526 -19.59 13.66 0.84
C TYR A 526 -19.69 12.57 -0.23
N GLU A 527 -20.89 12.09 -0.56
CA GLU A 527 -21.09 11.09 -1.61
C GLU A 527 -20.90 11.75 -2.97
N ARG A 528 -19.87 11.31 -3.69
CA ARG A 528 -19.55 11.72 -5.04
C ARG A 528 -18.97 10.53 -5.79
N GLU A 529 -19.09 10.53 -7.11
CA GLU A 529 -18.38 9.61 -8.00
C GLU A 529 -17.14 10.30 -8.58
N THR A 530 -16.04 9.56 -8.74
CA THR A 530 -14.76 10.09 -9.19
C THR A 530 -14.88 10.13 -10.70
N LYS A 531 -14.68 11.28 -11.32
CA LYS A 531 -14.71 11.40 -12.79
C LYS A 531 -13.52 10.71 -13.46
N ILE A 532 -12.45 10.48 -12.69
CA ILE A 532 -11.29 9.69 -13.10
C ILE A 532 -11.68 8.20 -13.08
N ASP A 533 -12.15 7.73 -14.23
CA ASP A 533 -12.27 6.30 -14.47
C ASP A 533 -10.85 5.68 -14.54
N THR A 534 -10.54 4.82 -13.57
CA THR A 534 -9.29 4.06 -13.52
C THR A 534 -9.13 3.11 -14.73
N ALA A 535 -10.22 2.77 -15.42
CA ALA A 535 -10.21 2.02 -16.67
C ALA A 535 -9.97 2.90 -17.91
N ALA A 536 -10.13 4.22 -17.82
CA ALA A 536 -9.93 5.17 -18.92
C ALA A 536 -8.44 5.48 -19.21
N VAL A 537 -7.50 4.86 -18.50
CA VAL A 537 -6.08 4.95 -18.83
C VAL A 537 -5.77 4.03 -20.02
N GLY A 538 -6.10 4.49 -21.23
CA GLY A 538 -5.44 4.05 -22.48
C GLY A 538 -6.28 3.27 -23.50
N GLY A 539 -7.49 3.72 -23.85
CA GLY A 539 -8.26 3.15 -24.97
C GLY A 539 -8.79 4.20 -25.96
N LEU A 540 -9.07 3.78 -27.19
CA LEU A 540 -9.65 4.58 -28.29
C LEU A 540 -10.90 5.40 -27.88
N GLN A 541 -11.68 4.90 -26.90
CA GLN A 541 -12.87 5.58 -26.37
C GLN A 541 -12.55 6.88 -25.61
N ALA A 542 -11.30 7.08 -25.19
CA ALA A 542 -10.83 8.29 -24.52
C ALA A 542 -10.23 9.31 -25.50
N MET A 543 -10.20 9.02 -26.81
CA MET A 543 -9.66 9.94 -27.81
C MET A 543 -10.63 11.09 -28.08
N PRO A 544 -10.15 12.35 -28.13
CA PRO A 544 -11.00 13.52 -28.40
C PRO A 544 -11.79 13.38 -29.72
N GLY A 545 -11.15 12.89 -30.80
CA GLY A 545 -11.81 12.69 -32.09
C GLY A 545 -12.96 11.69 -32.05
N PHE A 546 -12.84 10.62 -31.26
CA PHE A 546 -13.91 9.65 -31.07
C PHE A 546 -15.08 10.24 -30.26
N LEU A 547 -14.76 10.97 -29.19
CA LEU A 547 -15.75 11.62 -28.34
C LEU A 547 -16.53 12.73 -29.07
N MET A 548 -15.91 13.42 -30.03
CA MET A 548 -16.59 14.39 -30.90
C MET A 548 -17.67 13.77 -31.79
N VAL A 549 -17.51 12.50 -32.19
CA VAL A 549 -18.41 11.84 -33.15
C VAL A 549 -19.46 10.99 -32.44
N PHE A 550 -19.06 10.23 -31.41
CA PHE A 550 -19.93 9.28 -30.73
C PHE A 550 -20.32 9.69 -29.31
N GLY A 551 -19.67 10.72 -28.77
CA GLY A 551 -19.96 11.30 -27.46
C GLY A 551 -21.00 12.41 -27.52
N TYR A 552 -20.98 13.28 -26.51
CA TYR A 552 -21.79 14.49 -26.39
C TYR A 552 -20.93 15.63 -25.85
N ASP A 553 -21.31 16.88 -26.13
CA ASP A 553 -20.65 18.05 -25.55
C ASP A 553 -20.83 18.06 -24.04
N ASP A 554 -19.71 17.97 -23.32
CA ASP A 554 -19.68 18.05 -21.87
C ASP A 554 -18.69 19.16 -21.46
N PRO A 555 -19.19 20.38 -21.20
CA PRO A 555 -18.34 21.50 -20.76
C PRO A 555 -17.70 21.25 -19.38
N THR A 556 -18.09 20.18 -18.67
CA THR A 556 -17.50 19.75 -17.39
C THR A 556 -16.40 18.69 -17.55
N SER A 557 -16.15 18.22 -18.77
CA SER A 557 -15.06 17.30 -19.13
C SER A 557 -13.81 18.10 -19.56
N PRO A 558 -12.58 17.70 -19.15
CA PRO A 558 -11.34 18.38 -19.56
C PRO A 558 -11.11 18.44 -21.07
N LEU A 559 -11.74 17.54 -21.83
CA LEU A 559 -11.68 17.46 -23.29
C LEU A 559 -12.85 18.19 -23.98
N GLY A 560 -13.83 18.68 -23.21
CA GLY A 560 -15.06 19.30 -23.72
C GLY A 560 -16.14 18.31 -24.19
N TYR A 561 -15.85 17.01 -24.16
CA TYR A 561 -16.75 15.94 -24.61
C TYR A 561 -16.82 14.81 -23.58
N GLY A 562 -18.01 14.21 -23.43
CA GLY A 562 -18.28 13.02 -22.63
C GLY A 562 -18.86 11.89 -23.49
N ILE A 563 -18.94 10.67 -22.95
CA ILE A 563 -19.59 9.53 -23.62
C ILE A 563 -20.48 8.78 -22.64
N ASP A 564 -21.65 8.38 -23.11
CA ASP A 564 -22.63 7.66 -22.31
C ASP A 564 -22.11 6.25 -21.94
N SER A 565 -22.22 5.87 -20.66
CA SER A 565 -21.77 4.58 -20.16
C SER A 565 -22.45 3.40 -20.87
N THR A 566 -23.71 3.56 -21.29
CA THR A 566 -24.47 2.54 -22.04
C THR A 566 -23.82 2.29 -23.40
N VAL A 567 -23.33 3.34 -24.05
CA VAL A 567 -22.65 3.23 -25.36
C VAL A 567 -21.34 2.44 -25.21
N GLN A 568 -20.55 2.74 -24.18
CA GLN A 568 -19.31 2.03 -23.90
C GLN A 568 -19.54 0.55 -23.55
N GLN A 569 -20.56 0.28 -22.72
CA GLN A 569 -20.94 -1.08 -22.33
C GLN A 569 -21.44 -1.88 -23.52
N LEU A 570 -22.29 -1.29 -24.38
CA LEU A 570 -22.79 -1.95 -25.59
C LEU A 570 -21.67 -2.28 -26.58
N MET A 571 -20.72 -1.36 -26.81
CA MET A 571 -19.57 -1.63 -27.68
C MET A 571 -18.76 -2.84 -27.23
N THR A 572 -18.56 -2.98 -25.92
CA THR A 572 -17.79 -4.08 -25.33
C THR A 572 -18.61 -5.38 -25.37
N SER A 573 -19.89 -5.30 -25.03
CA SER A 573 -20.78 -6.46 -24.96
C SER A 573 -21.09 -7.06 -26.33
N LEU A 574 -21.25 -6.23 -27.38
CA LEU A 574 -21.53 -6.70 -28.74
C LEU A 574 -20.34 -7.44 -29.36
N LEU A 575 -19.11 -7.05 -29.04
CA LEU A 575 -17.91 -7.78 -29.47
C LEU A 575 -17.91 -9.21 -28.88
N ASN A 576 -18.19 -9.32 -27.57
CA ASN A 576 -18.26 -10.60 -26.88
C ASN A 576 -19.43 -11.45 -27.38
N LEU A 577 -20.59 -10.84 -27.62
CA LEU A 577 -21.76 -11.51 -28.18
C LEU A 577 -21.45 -12.09 -29.57
N GLY A 578 -20.82 -11.31 -30.45
CA GLY A 578 -20.42 -11.77 -31.78
C GLY A 578 -19.45 -12.95 -31.70
N SER A 579 -18.48 -12.90 -30.81
CA SER A 579 -17.51 -13.99 -30.60
C SER A 579 -18.17 -15.26 -30.05
N CYS A 580 -19.18 -15.13 -29.19
CA CYS A 580 -19.94 -16.26 -28.67
C CYS A 580 -20.74 -16.94 -29.78
N LEU A 581 -21.47 -16.15 -30.57
CA LEU A 581 -22.27 -16.65 -31.69
C LEU A 581 -21.40 -17.37 -32.74
N SER A 582 -20.22 -16.81 -33.03
CA SER A 582 -19.31 -17.42 -34.00
C SER A 582 -18.60 -18.65 -33.46
N ALA A 583 -18.29 -18.73 -32.17
CA ALA A 583 -17.75 -19.96 -31.58
C ALA A 583 -18.74 -21.14 -31.71
N ILE A 584 -20.05 -20.90 -31.54
CA ILE A 584 -21.10 -21.91 -31.72
C ILE A 584 -21.23 -22.28 -33.21
N ALA A 585 -21.24 -21.28 -34.10
CA ALA A 585 -21.39 -21.50 -35.54
C ALA A 585 -20.16 -22.16 -36.18
N ALA A 586 -18.97 -21.99 -35.60
CA ALA A 586 -17.71 -22.50 -36.15
C ALA A 586 -17.69 -24.03 -36.29
N GLY A 587 -18.36 -24.76 -35.37
CA GLY A 587 -18.47 -26.21 -35.43
C GLY A 587 -19.26 -26.69 -36.65
N VAL A 588 -20.41 -26.08 -36.91
CA VAL A 588 -21.25 -26.39 -38.08
C VAL A 588 -20.54 -25.96 -39.37
N PHE A 589 -19.97 -24.75 -39.39
CA PHE A 589 -19.28 -24.23 -40.57
C PHE A 589 -18.05 -25.06 -40.95
N GLY A 590 -17.28 -25.52 -39.95
CA GLY A 590 -16.12 -26.37 -40.15
C GLY A 590 -16.42 -27.80 -40.60
N ALA A 591 -17.68 -28.23 -40.58
CA ALA A 591 -18.10 -29.51 -41.15
C ALA A 591 -18.31 -29.44 -42.68
N TYR A 592 -18.64 -28.26 -43.20
CA TYR A 592 -18.92 -28.04 -44.63
C TYR A 592 -17.77 -27.36 -45.38
N PHE A 593 -16.93 -26.59 -44.70
CA PHE A 593 -15.87 -25.80 -45.31
C PHE A 593 -14.49 -26.14 -44.75
N ASP A 594 -13.50 -26.12 -45.63
CA ASP A 594 -12.09 -26.30 -45.29
C ASP A 594 -11.60 -25.20 -44.32
N ARG A 595 -10.73 -25.58 -43.39
CA ARG A 595 -10.21 -24.72 -42.31
C ARG A 595 -9.47 -23.50 -42.86
N GLU A 596 -8.72 -23.67 -43.95
CA GLU A 596 -8.03 -22.58 -44.62
C GLU A 596 -9.02 -21.55 -45.20
N LYS A 597 -10.09 -22.02 -45.84
CA LYS A 597 -11.14 -21.14 -46.40
C LYS A 597 -11.91 -20.41 -45.30
N ALA A 598 -12.14 -21.07 -44.15
CA ALA A 598 -12.77 -20.44 -42.99
C ALA A 598 -11.91 -19.32 -42.39
N LEU A 599 -10.57 -19.49 -42.36
CA LEU A 599 -9.64 -18.44 -41.93
C LEU A 599 -9.67 -17.23 -42.87
N TRP A 600 -9.65 -17.46 -44.19
CA TRP A 600 -9.77 -16.38 -45.17
C TRP A 600 -11.11 -15.63 -45.06
N LEU A 601 -12.20 -16.36 -44.84
CA LEU A 601 -13.51 -15.75 -44.60
C LEU A 601 -13.49 -14.90 -43.31
N ALA A 602 -12.88 -15.38 -42.23
CA ALA A 602 -12.77 -14.63 -40.98
C ALA A 602 -11.96 -13.34 -41.17
N CYS A 603 -10.86 -13.38 -41.94
CA CYS A 603 -10.11 -12.20 -42.33
C CYS A 603 -10.95 -11.21 -43.16
N LEU A 604 -11.75 -11.70 -44.10
CA LEU A 604 -12.65 -10.87 -44.91
C LEU A 604 -13.71 -10.19 -44.03
N VAL A 605 -14.35 -10.93 -43.13
CA VAL A 605 -15.33 -10.36 -42.18
C VAL A 605 -14.66 -9.35 -41.26
N CYS A 606 -13.43 -9.60 -40.83
CA CYS A 606 -12.64 -8.64 -40.04
C CYS A 606 -12.38 -7.34 -40.83
N LEU A 607 -11.96 -7.43 -42.09
CA LEU A 607 -11.75 -6.27 -42.96
C LEU A 607 -13.03 -5.46 -43.13
N VAL A 608 -14.16 -6.13 -43.41
CA VAL A 608 -15.47 -5.47 -43.53
C VAL A 608 -15.87 -4.79 -42.22
N ALA A 609 -15.70 -5.49 -41.09
CA ALA A 609 -16.04 -4.96 -39.77
C ALA A 609 -15.20 -3.74 -39.38
N VAL A 610 -13.90 -3.74 -39.69
CA VAL A 610 -13.00 -2.60 -39.47
C VAL A 610 -13.34 -1.46 -40.42
N SER A 611 -13.62 -1.74 -41.69
CA SER A 611 -14.02 -0.73 -42.69
C SER A 611 -15.31 -0.02 -42.28
N ILE A 612 -16.30 -0.78 -41.80
CA ILE A 612 -17.55 -0.20 -41.26
C ILE A 612 -17.26 0.71 -40.06
N GLN A 613 -16.37 0.31 -39.15
CA GLN A 613 -16.05 1.12 -37.96
C GLN A 613 -15.29 2.40 -38.28
N ILE A 614 -14.40 2.37 -39.27
CA ILE A 614 -13.63 3.53 -39.72
C ILE A 614 -14.53 4.48 -40.53
N CYS A 615 -15.34 3.95 -41.46
CA CYS A 615 -16.16 4.78 -42.34
C CYS A 615 -17.48 5.25 -41.70
N SER A 616 -17.89 4.69 -40.56
CA SER A 616 -19.15 5.06 -39.91
C SER A 616 -18.96 6.21 -38.93
N THR A 617 -19.89 7.16 -38.98
CA THR A 617 -20.05 8.24 -38.00
C THR A 617 -21.31 8.06 -37.14
N SER A 618 -22.00 6.91 -37.25
CA SER A 618 -23.23 6.62 -36.51
C SER A 618 -23.03 5.53 -35.46
N LYS A 619 -23.66 5.68 -34.30
CA LYS A 619 -23.59 4.68 -33.20
C LYS A 619 -24.04 3.29 -33.67
N ALA A 620 -25.04 3.22 -34.54
CA ALA A 620 -25.52 1.97 -35.12
C ALA A 620 -24.46 1.28 -35.99
N GLY A 621 -23.74 2.01 -36.84
CA GLY A 621 -22.68 1.44 -37.66
C GLY A 621 -21.50 0.95 -36.82
N LEU A 622 -21.15 1.68 -35.76
CA LEU A 622 -20.15 1.27 -34.78
C LEU A 622 -20.53 -0.05 -34.08
N TYR A 623 -21.80 -0.20 -33.67
CA TYR A 623 -22.31 -1.41 -33.03
C TYR A 623 -22.33 -2.61 -33.97
N ILE A 624 -22.80 -2.42 -35.21
CA ILE A 624 -22.79 -3.47 -36.24
C ILE A 624 -21.35 -3.90 -36.53
N GLY A 625 -20.44 -2.93 -36.69
CA GLY A 625 -19.02 -3.20 -36.88
C GLY A 625 -18.40 -3.98 -35.72
N ARG A 626 -18.76 -3.65 -34.47
CA ARG A 626 -18.30 -4.38 -33.27
C ARG A 626 -18.83 -5.81 -33.20
N LEU A 627 -20.10 -6.03 -33.54
CA LEU A 627 -20.69 -7.36 -33.57
C LEU A 627 -20.03 -8.24 -34.65
N LEU A 628 -19.82 -7.70 -35.86
CA LEU A 628 -19.14 -8.39 -36.96
C LEU A 628 -17.67 -8.68 -36.64
N LEU A 629 -16.98 -7.72 -36.00
CA LEU A 629 -15.60 -7.91 -35.54
C LEU A 629 -15.53 -9.03 -34.50
N GLY A 630 -16.50 -9.09 -33.59
CA GLY A 630 -16.65 -10.17 -32.62
C GLY A 630 -16.82 -11.52 -33.32
N PHE A 631 -17.68 -11.56 -34.33
CA PHE A 631 -17.91 -12.76 -35.13
C PHE A 631 -16.62 -13.24 -35.81
N ALA A 632 -15.89 -12.34 -36.47
CA ALA A 632 -14.60 -12.64 -37.08
C ALA A 632 -13.57 -13.14 -36.05
N ASN A 633 -13.50 -12.51 -34.88
CA ASN A 633 -12.56 -12.89 -33.82
C ASN A 633 -12.81 -14.32 -33.31
N GLY A 634 -14.06 -14.69 -33.05
CA GLY A 634 -14.37 -16.06 -32.61
C GLY A 634 -14.04 -17.11 -33.68
N PHE A 635 -14.24 -16.81 -34.97
CA PHE A 635 -13.78 -17.69 -36.05
C PHE A 635 -12.25 -17.78 -36.11
N LEU A 636 -11.54 -16.65 -36.03
CA LEU A 636 -10.07 -16.64 -36.02
C LEU A 636 -9.52 -17.48 -34.86
N VAL A 637 -10.07 -17.34 -33.66
CA VAL A 637 -9.64 -18.12 -32.49
C VAL A 637 -9.88 -19.62 -32.70
N VAL A 638 -11.08 -20.02 -33.09
CA VAL A 638 -11.44 -21.44 -33.23
C VAL A 638 -10.69 -22.08 -34.40
N PHE A 639 -10.74 -21.49 -35.59
CA PHE A 639 -10.13 -22.09 -36.77
C PHE A 639 -8.59 -22.02 -36.74
N SER A 640 -7.97 -20.98 -36.17
CA SER A 640 -6.50 -20.90 -36.12
C SER A 640 -5.93 -21.94 -35.15
N THR A 641 -6.57 -22.13 -33.99
CA THR A 641 -6.13 -23.12 -33.00
C THR A 641 -6.28 -24.54 -33.53
N VAL A 642 -7.43 -24.85 -34.14
CA VAL A 642 -7.67 -26.15 -34.77
C VAL A 642 -6.71 -26.39 -35.93
N TYR A 643 -6.57 -25.44 -36.85
CA TYR A 643 -5.66 -25.54 -37.99
C TYR A 643 -4.20 -25.74 -37.57
N CYS A 644 -3.70 -24.94 -36.60
CA CYS A 644 -2.37 -25.14 -36.05
C CYS A 644 -2.20 -26.50 -35.38
N SER A 645 -3.25 -27.04 -34.74
CA SER A 645 -3.20 -28.35 -34.10
C SER A 645 -3.14 -29.51 -35.11
N GLU A 646 -3.84 -29.38 -36.23
CA GLU A 646 -3.92 -30.37 -37.31
C GLU A 646 -2.67 -30.34 -38.21
N ALA A 647 -2.15 -29.15 -38.52
CA ALA A 647 -0.99 -28.97 -39.40
C ALA A 647 0.36 -29.17 -38.69
N ALA A 648 0.44 -29.01 -37.37
CA ALA A 648 1.71 -29.10 -36.64
C ALA A 648 2.15 -30.56 -36.38
N PRO A 649 3.45 -30.86 -36.50
CA PRO A 649 4.03 -32.12 -36.02
C PRO A 649 3.73 -32.34 -34.53
N THR A 650 3.53 -33.59 -34.10
CA THR A 650 3.12 -33.94 -32.73
C THR A 650 4.00 -33.34 -31.64
N HIS A 651 5.31 -33.21 -31.87
CA HIS A 651 6.25 -32.64 -30.90
C HIS A 651 6.26 -31.10 -30.83
N LEU A 652 5.64 -30.41 -31.80
CA LEU A 652 5.57 -28.93 -31.85
C LEU A 652 4.14 -28.39 -31.69
N ARG A 653 3.14 -29.28 -31.59
CA ARG A 653 1.72 -28.92 -31.60
C ARG A 653 1.36 -27.88 -30.54
N GLU A 654 1.79 -28.11 -29.29
CA GLU A 654 1.52 -27.19 -28.17
C GLU A 654 2.22 -25.83 -28.36
N ILE A 655 3.44 -25.83 -28.91
CA ILE A 655 4.19 -24.61 -29.20
C ILE A 655 3.49 -23.79 -30.30
N MET A 656 3.04 -24.45 -31.36
CA MET A 656 2.34 -23.80 -32.48
C MET A 656 0.99 -23.22 -32.05
N VAL A 657 0.23 -23.93 -31.21
CA VAL A 657 -1.01 -23.39 -30.61
C VAL A 657 -0.69 -22.23 -29.64
N GLY A 658 0.40 -22.33 -28.88
CA GLY A 658 0.87 -21.25 -28.01
C GLY A 658 1.27 -19.96 -28.77
N LEU A 659 1.82 -20.09 -29.98
CA LEU A 659 2.18 -18.95 -30.82
C LEU A 659 0.98 -18.08 -31.21
N PHE A 660 -0.20 -18.66 -31.41
CA PHE A 660 -1.41 -17.88 -31.67
C PHE A 660 -1.71 -16.91 -30.50
N SER A 661 -1.69 -17.43 -29.27
CA SER A 661 -1.88 -16.61 -28.07
C SER A 661 -0.79 -15.55 -27.92
N PHE A 662 0.45 -15.87 -28.28
CA PHE A 662 1.55 -14.90 -28.29
C PHE A 662 1.29 -13.75 -29.27
N PHE A 663 0.87 -14.04 -30.51
CA PHE A 663 0.59 -13.00 -31.51
C PHE A 663 -0.63 -12.15 -31.17
N VAL A 664 -1.68 -12.72 -30.56
CA VAL A 664 -2.83 -11.95 -30.06
C VAL A 664 -2.38 -10.93 -29.00
N ASN A 665 -1.57 -11.36 -28.03
CA ASN A 665 -1.05 -10.47 -27.00
C ASN A 665 -0.09 -9.42 -27.57
N LEU A 666 0.77 -9.79 -28.52
CA LEU A 666 1.66 -8.87 -29.20
C LEU A 666 0.86 -7.80 -29.98
N GLY A 667 -0.19 -8.21 -30.70
CA GLY A 667 -1.10 -7.30 -31.40
C GLY A 667 -1.79 -6.33 -30.46
N SER A 668 -2.28 -6.81 -29.30
CA SER A 668 -2.88 -5.95 -28.27
C SER A 668 -1.87 -4.92 -27.74
N ILE A 669 -0.63 -5.31 -27.48
CA ILE A 669 0.44 -4.39 -27.04
C ILE A 669 0.72 -3.33 -28.11
N ILE A 670 0.83 -3.74 -29.37
CA ILE A 670 1.06 -2.82 -30.50
C ILE A 670 -0.12 -1.83 -30.60
N GLY A 671 -1.36 -2.31 -30.50
CA GLY A 671 -2.56 -1.48 -30.49
C GLY A 671 -2.53 -0.43 -29.37
N SER A 672 -2.28 -0.85 -28.12
CA SER A 672 -2.19 0.09 -27.00
C SER A 672 -1.04 1.10 -27.12
N VAL A 673 0.08 0.71 -27.73
CA VAL A 673 1.18 1.64 -28.03
C VAL A 673 0.71 2.67 -29.06
N ILE A 674 0.11 2.22 -30.16
CA ILE A 674 -0.40 3.12 -31.20
C ILE A 674 -1.42 4.08 -30.59
N ASP A 675 -2.44 3.58 -29.88
CA ASP A 675 -3.49 4.39 -29.24
C ASP A 675 -2.91 5.48 -28.34
N ASN A 676 -1.90 5.14 -27.54
CA ASN A 676 -1.31 6.09 -26.60
C ASN A 676 -0.48 7.19 -27.31
N TYR A 677 0.15 6.85 -28.45
CA TYR A 677 0.90 7.82 -29.25
C TYR A 677 -0.01 8.66 -30.15
N THR A 678 -1.17 8.15 -30.57
CA THR A 678 -2.13 8.85 -31.44
C THR A 678 -3.22 9.61 -30.69
N ARG A 679 -3.30 9.48 -29.35
CA ARG A 679 -4.36 10.08 -28.51
C ARG A 679 -4.60 11.60 -28.65
N TYR A 680 -3.63 12.35 -29.18
CA TYR A 680 -3.71 13.81 -29.35
C TYR A 680 -3.93 14.25 -30.80
N LEU A 681 -4.04 13.32 -31.74
CA LEU A 681 -4.27 13.67 -33.14
C LEU A 681 -5.71 14.19 -33.33
N SER A 682 -5.88 15.18 -34.22
CA SER A 682 -7.15 15.91 -34.40
C SER A 682 -8.19 15.10 -35.18
N LYS A 683 -9.38 15.69 -35.41
CA LYS A 683 -10.55 15.14 -36.13
C LYS A 683 -10.25 14.32 -37.40
N LEU A 684 -9.11 14.56 -38.06
CA LEU A 684 -8.64 13.87 -39.28
C LEU A 684 -8.02 12.48 -39.04
N SER A 685 -7.96 12.03 -37.80
CA SER A 685 -7.28 10.79 -37.39
C SER A 685 -8.25 9.66 -37.05
N TYR A 686 -9.54 9.93 -37.21
CA TYR A 686 -10.62 8.95 -37.22
C TYR A 686 -10.93 8.56 -38.66
#